data_AF-S7V7B0-F1
#
_entry.id   AF-S7V7B0-F1
#
_cell.length_a   1.000
_cell.length_b   1.000
_cell.length_c   1.000
_cell.angle_alpha   90.00
_cell.angle_beta   90.00
_cell.angle_gamma   90.00
#
_symmetry.space_group_name_H-M   'P 1'
#
loop_
_entity.id
_entity.type
_entity.pdbx_description
1 polymer ?
#
loop_
_entity_poly.entity_id
_entity_poly.type
_entity_poly.pdbx_seq_one_letter_code
_entity_poly.pdbx_strand_id
1 'polypeptide(L)'
;MNNLELTRFRTELLQDVTDFIRTEETGGIREEKFTETALEYLEEASETEGARPCREIRENSIGNRIHKINGYALSEGYETIDLFITVFKGTTELKRLYADELKSAVNLSTRFVQNIFGGKMEVIEETAPVFDFAQTIKKIASEVVRINIYILSDTLIPLDPPLSSSYGDIIINYHLRDIEYLHRIYVSGSGREPIEIKFEESFSERIPCLPMPKENADYESYLAVVPARILADVYRDFGARLLEQNVRTFLQFRGNINKGIRDTILKEPHMFMAYNNGISATAESVELTDDKKSIISIKDFQIVNGGQTTASIFQTRRKFKEADIDSVFVQLKLSVIKDNQRKAEIVSLISRYANTQNKVSEADLTSNHPFHIEVQNLSRKIWAPAQTGGSQTRWFYERARGQYNDELSKIDTPGQRKKWQERNPKNQSFAKEDLARFYNSWEMLPWWVVKGRQRNFIELMKTVDNLDTDQVFYEDLVAKAIIFRASEKLYGTGSRAIGDLRYMVVPYTVAWLYLSTEGQINLHKIWRGQGLSESLTTMLFAALKKVDTFMRNTAPGGLIGEWAKKEDCWEKLKETDLDFDLAALESDLYTKSELKERYKGEAAIEEVDRISMFTKIQGITAEGWLKIDQSGRALGIIDALQSSFIWKISRKIERKQELSYKELKRAEEILNIFGNV
;
A
#
# COMPACT_ATOMS: atom_id res chain seq x y z
N MET A 1 -21.32 28.14 -35.18
CA MET A 1 -22.49 28.06 -34.27
C MET A 1 -23.59 28.99 -34.80
N ASN A 2 -24.87 28.67 -34.66
CA ASN A 2 -25.96 29.56 -35.08
C ASN A 2 -26.11 30.68 -34.02
N ASN A 3 -25.90 31.95 -34.39
CA ASN A 3 -25.94 33.10 -33.48
C ASN A 3 -27.30 33.22 -32.72
N LEU A 4 -28.37 32.72 -33.35
CA LEU A 4 -29.71 32.68 -32.76
C LEU A 4 -29.80 31.70 -31.57
N GLU A 5 -29.13 30.55 -31.63
CA GLU A 5 -29.15 29.54 -30.56
C GLU A 5 -28.39 30.02 -29.32
N LEU A 6 -27.21 30.61 -29.53
CA LEU A 6 -26.41 31.17 -28.45
C LEU A 6 -27.13 32.33 -27.75
N THR A 7 -27.81 33.18 -28.51
CA THR A 7 -28.61 34.28 -27.98
C THR A 7 -29.80 33.76 -27.16
N ARG A 8 -30.46 32.69 -27.63
CA ARG A 8 -31.55 32.04 -26.89
C ARG A 8 -31.06 31.43 -25.58
N PHE A 9 -30.00 30.61 -25.62
CA PHE A 9 -29.39 30.00 -24.42
C PHE A 9 -29.02 31.07 -23.38
N ARG A 10 -28.38 32.16 -23.80
CA ARG A 10 -28.03 33.25 -22.90
C ARG A 10 -29.26 33.91 -22.27
N THR A 11 -30.33 34.08 -23.05
CA THR A 11 -31.57 34.71 -22.59
C THR A 11 -32.25 33.82 -21.54
N GLU A 12 -32.33 32.52 -21.82
CA GLU A 12 -32.84 31.50 -20.88
C GLU A 12 -31.99 31.49 -19.59
N LEU A 13 -30.66 31.41 -19.70
CA LEU A 13 -29.75 31.43 -18.55
C LEU A 13 -29.91 32.69 -17.68
N LEU A 14 -30.02 33.89 -18.29
CA LEU A 14 -30.20 35.13 -17.54
C LEU A 14 -31.61 35.25 -16.93
N GLN A 15 -32.60 34.64 -17.56
CA GLN A 15 -33.96 34.58 -17.04
C GLN A 15 -34.04 33.62 -15.85
N ASP A 16 -33.42 32.45 -15.94
CA ASP A 16 -33.30 31.50 -14.83
C ASP A 16 -32.59 32.16 -13.64
N VAL A 17 -31.45 32.82 -13.86
CA VAL A 17 -30.74 33.61 -12.84
C VAL A 17 -31.66 34.64 -12.18
N THR A 18 -32.54 35.29 -12.94
CA THR A 18 -33.47 36.30 -12.43
C THR A 18 -34.62 35.67 -11.63
N ASP A 19 -35.14 34.53 -12.08
CA ASP A 19 -36.25 33.84 -11.45
C ASP A 19 -35.83 33.13 -10.16
N PHE A 20 -34.62 32.57 -10.10
CA PHE A 20 -34.02 32.04 -8.85
C PHE A 20 -33.85 33.10 -7.76
N ILE A 21 -33.50 34.34 -8.11
CA ILE A 21 -33.35 35.43 -7.15
C ILE A 21 -34.72 35.86 -6.57
N ARG A 22 -35.81 35.68 -7.32
CA ARG A 22 -37.17 36.04 -6.88
C ARG A 22 -37.76 35.01 -5.92
N THR A 23 -37.30 33.77 -5.95
CA THR A 23 -37.78 32.67 -5.09
C THR A 23 -37.01 32.55 -3.79
N GLU A 24 -35.77 33.04 -3.70
CA GLU A 24 -35.02 33.12 -2.44
C GLU A 24 -35.44 34.36 -1.61
N GLU A 25 -35.95 34.15 -0.40
CA GLU A 25 -36.39 35.21 0.52
C GLU A 25 -35.26 36.19 0.93
N THR A 26 -34.01 35.89 0.60
CA THR A 26 -32.79 36.64 0.97
C THR A 26 -32.29 37.65 -0.06
N GLY A 27 -32.85 37.72 -1.28
CA GLY A 27 -32.45 38.69 -2.30
C GLY A 27 -31.00 38.53 -2.79
N GLY A 28 -30.75 37.54 -3.66
CA GLY A 28 -29.43 37.25 -4.22
C GLY A 28 -28.90 38.29 -5.23
N ILE A 29 -27.57 38.38 -5.38
CA ILE A 29 -26.90 39.20 -6.40
C ILE A 29 -26.81 38.40 -7.72
N ARG A 30 -27.24 38.99 -8.85
CA ARG A 30 -27.25 38.32 -10.18
C ARG A 30 -25.92 37.68 -10.59
N GLU A 31 -24.81 38.31 -10.23
CA GLU A 31 -23.47 37.78 -10.49
C GLU A 31 -23.20 36.48 -9.74
N GLU A 32 -23.67 36.36 -8.49
CA GLU A 32 -23.47 35.17 -7.67
C GLU A 32 -24.27 34.00 -8.23
N LYS A 33 -25.53 34.23 -8.58
CA LYS A 33 -26.36 33.15 -9.15
C LYS A 33 -25.87 32.70 -10.52
N PHE A 34 -25.41 33.62 -11.37
CA PHE A 34 -24.73 33.24 -12.61
C PHE A 34 -23.48 32.40 -12.35
N THR A 35 -22.71 32.74 -11.31
CA THR A 35 -21.53 31.96 -10.93
C THR A 35 -21.93 30.55 -10.53
N GLU A 36 -22.92 30.38 -9.66
CA GLU A 36 -23.42 29.06 -9.24
C GLU A 36 -23.79 28.17 -10.43
N THR A 37 -24.62 28.68 -11.35
CA THR A 37 -25.02 27.92 -12.54
C THR A 37 -23.84 27.59 -13.45
N ALA A 38 -22.88 28.52 -13.60
CA ALA A 38 -21.67 28.24 -14.37
C ALA A 38 -20.79 27.17 -13.71
N LEU A 39 -20.70 27.14 -12.38
CA LEU A 39 -19.97 26.09 -11.65
C LEU A 39 -20.64 24.73 -11.83
N GLU A 40 -21.98 24.66 -11.76
CA GLU A 40 -22.74 23.42 -12.00
C GLU A 40 -22.43 22.84 -13.39
N TYR A 41 -22.45 23.68 -14.44
CA TYR A 41 -22.09 23.23 -15.80
C TYR A 41 -20.64 22.73 -15.91
N LEU A 42 -19.71 23.36 -15.18
CA LEU A 42 -18.31 22.93 -15.16
C LEU A 42 -18.13 21.60 -14.40
N GLU A 43 -18.88 21.38 -13.32
CA GLU A 43 -18.87 20.10 -12.59
C GLU A 43 -19.49 18.97 -13.43
N GLU A 44 -20.64 19.20 -14.05
CA GLU A 44 -21.29 18.23 -14.94
C GLU A 44 -20.38 17.85 -16.12
N ALA A 45 -19.62 18.81 -16.63
CA ALA A 45 -18.63 18.61 -17.69
C ALA A 45 -17.31 18.00 -17.19
N SER A 46 -17.17 17.73 -15.88
CA SER A 46 -15.95 17.23 -15.21
C SER A 46 -14.72 18.14 -15.39
N GLU A 47 -14.92 19.45 -15.57
CA GLU A 47 -13.85 20.46 -15.65
C GLU A 47 -13.31 20.84 -14.26
N THR A 48 -14.15 20.71 -13.24
CA THR A 48 -13.83 20.93 -11.83
C THR A 48 -14.60 19.91 -10.98
N GLU A 49 -14.15 19.67 -9.75
CA GLU A 49 -14.84 18.78 -8.79
C GLU A 49 -14.94 19.47 -7.43
N GLY A 50 -16.14 19.50 -6.85
CA GLY A 50 -16.37 20.10 -5.53
C GLY A 50 -16.20 21.62 -5.51
N ALA A 51 -16.56 22.28 -6.60
CA ALA A 51 -16.58 23.73 -6.72
C ALA A 51 -17.64 24.32 -5.78
N ARG A 52 -17.23 25.33 -5.02
CA ARG A 52 -18.08 26.03 -4.07
C ARG A 52 -18.19 27.49 -4.47
N PRO A 53 -19.40 28.04 -4.66
CA PRO A 53 -19.58 29.47 -4.82
C PRO A 53 -19.11 30.17 -3.54
N CYS A 54 -18.43 31.29 -3.69
CA CYS A 54 -18.02 32.12 -2.56
C CYS A 54 -17.94 33.58 -2.99
N ARG A 55 -18.34 34.51 -2.12
CA ARG A 55 -18.26 35.93 -2.43
C ARG A 55 -17.15 36.58 -1.62
N GLU A 56 -15.95 36.65 -2.19
CA GLU A 56 -14.82 37.32 -1.55
C GLU A 56 -14.38 38.53 -2.38
N ILE A 57 -14.57 39.71 -1.79
CA ILE A 57 -14.17 41.00 -2.37
C ILE A 57 -13.54 41.82 -1.25
N ARG A 58 -12.28 42.23 -1.44
CA ARG A 58 -11.61 43.16 -0.53
C ARG A 58 -11.36 44.47 -1.24
N GLU A 59 -11.70 45.56 -0.57
CA GLU A 59 -11.48 46.92 -1.05
C GLU A 59 -10.49 47.64 -0.12
N ASN A 60 -9.74 48.59 -0.66
CA ASN A 60 -8.93 49.48 0.16
C ASN A 60 -9.78 50.61 0.76
N SER A 61 -9.18 51.44 1.62
CA SER A 61 -9.87 52.56 2.28
C SER A 61 -10.46 53.61 1.34
N ILE A 62 -10.14 53.56 0.05
CA ILE A 62 -10.61 54.49 -1.01
C ILE A 62 -11.61 53.78 -1.95
N GLY A 63 -12.04 52.55 -1.63
CA GLY A 63 -13.04 51.79 -2.39
C GLY A 63 -12.50 51.05 -3.62
N ASN A 64 -11.17 51.03 -3.85
CA ASN A 64 -10.60 50.26 -4.95
C ASN A 64 -10.48 48.78 -4.56
N ARG A 65 -10.98 47.89 -5.43
CA ARG A 65 -10.86 46.44 -5.26
C ARG A 65 -9.39 46.00 -5.28
N ILE A 66 -8.98 45.33 -4.21
CA ILE A 66 -7.66 44.75 -4.01
C ILE A 66 -7.61 43.36 -4.64
N HIS A 67 -8.57 42.50 -4.30
CA HIS A 67 -8.74 41.16 -4.88
C HIS A 67 -10.23 40.77 -4.97
N LYS A 68 -10.52 39.76 -5.78
CA LYS A 68 -11.87 39.23 -5.98
C LYS A 68 -11.80 37.77 -6.40
N ILE A 69 -12.63 36.92 -5.78
CA ILE A 69 -13.01 35.60 -6.29
C ILE A 69 -14.51 35.36 -6.06
N ASN A 70 -15.10 34.54 -6.91
CA ASN A 70 -16.52 34.16 -6.93
C ASN A 70 -16.75 32.68 -6.58
N GLY A 71 -15.68 31.89 -6.47
CA GLY A 71 -15.75 30.49 -6.09
C GLY A 71 -14.36 29.88 -5.97
N TYR A 72 -14.30 28.69 -5.37
CA TYR A 72 -13.10 27.88 -5.31
C TYR A 72 -13.43 26.39 -5.33
N ALA A 73 -12.47 25.56 -5.77
CA ALA A 73 -12.49 24.11 -5.59
C ALA A 73 -11.12 23.61 -5.13
N LEU A 74 -11.12 22.54 -4.34
CA LEU A 74 -9.90 21.87 -3.88
C LEU A 74 -9.93 20.43 -4.37
N SER A 75 -8.92 20.05 -5.15
CA SER A 75 -8.72 18.65 -5.49
C SER A 75 -8.49 17.81 -4.24
N GLU A 76 -8.98 16.55 -4.23
CA GLU A 76 -8.86 15.65 -3.07
C GLU A 76 -7.40 15.35 -2.65
N GLY A 77 -6.42 15.59 -3.55
CA GLY A 77 -4.98 15.47 -3.27
C GLY A 77 -4.30 16.77 -2.86
N TYR A 78 -5.02 17.89 -2.82
CA TYR A 78 -4.51 19.24 -2.51
C TYR A 78 -3.43 19.78 -3.47
N GLU A 79 -3.14 19.07 -4.57
CA GLU A 79 -2.14 19.47 -5.56
C GLU A 79 -2.66 20.56 -6.53
N THR A 80 -3.97 20.62 -6.74
CA THR A 80 -4.64 21.60 -7.60
C THR A 80 -5.71 22.36 -6.83
N ILE A 81 -5.73 23.67 -7.04
CA ILE A 81 -6.79 24.59 -6.61
C ILE A 81 -7.42 25.20 -7.86
N ASP A 82 -8.74 25.18 -7.93
CA ASP A 82 -9.48 25.92 -8.95
C ASP A 82 -10.07 27.17 -8.31
N LEU A 83 -9.83 28.34 -8.90
CA LEU A 83 -10.39 29.62 -8.48
C LEU A 83 -11.25 30.17 -9.59
N PHE A 84 -12.42 30.69 -9.22
CA PHE A 84 -13.38 31.21 -10.18
C PHE A 84 -13.53 32.72 -9.97
N ILE A 85 -13.47 33.48 -11.05
CA ILE A 85 -13.77 34.91 -11.04
C ILE A 85 -14.76 35.23 -12.14
N THR A 86 -15.84 35.92 -11.77
CA THR A 86 -16.94 36.23 -12.66
C THR A 86 -16.87 37.69 -13.09
N VAL A 87 -16.97 37.90 -14.41
CA VAL A 87 -17.18 39.21 -15.03
C VAL A 87 -18.57 39.23 -15.67
N PHE A 88 -19.53 39.71 -14.90
CA PHE A 88 -20.95 39.71 -15.26
C PHE A 88 -21.41 41.09 -15.73
N LYS A 89 -22.06 41.14 -16.90
CA LYS A 89 -22.66 42.34 -17.50
C LYS A 89 -24.17 42.36 -17.34
N GLY A 90 -24.84 41.21 -17.45
CA GLY A 90 -26.29 41.09 -17.27
C GLY A 90 -27.10 41.94 -18.25
N THR A 91 -26.53 42.29 -19.41
CA THR A 91 -27.19 43.13 -20.42
C THR A 91 -28.17 42.33 -21.26
N THR A 92 -29.18 42.96 -21.84
CA THR A 92 -30.14 42.28 -22.74
C THR A 92 -29.48 41.83 -24.04
N GLU A 93 -28.48 42.57 -24.53
CA GLU A 93 -27.74 42.24 -25.75
C GLU A 93 -26.47 41.43 -25.47
N LEU A 94 -26.10 40.56 -26.42
CA LEU A 94 -24.85 39.83 -26.41
C LEU A 94 -23.68 40.80 -26.65
N LYS A 95 -22.91 41.05 -25.60
CA LYS A 95 -21.73 41.93 -25.64
C LYS A 95 -20.44 41.11 -25.72
N ARG A 96 -19.33 41.83 -25.87
CA ARG A 96 -17.97 41.28 -25.80
C ARG A 96 -17.27 41.86 -24.57
N LEU A 97 -16.43 41.04 -23.94
CA LEU A 97 -15.56 41.48 -22.86
C LEU A 97 -14.37 42.27 -23.43
N TYR A 98 -14.08 43.45 -22.87
CA TYR A 98 -12.93 44.26 -23.31
C TYR A 98 -11.63 43.81 -22.63
N ALA A 99 -10.50 44.07 -23.28
CA ALA A 99 -9.17 43.68 -22.80
C ALA A 99 -8.84 44.22 -21.40
N ASP A 100 -9.24 45.45 -21.07
CA ASP A 100 -9.01 46.05 -19.75
C ASP A 100 -9.79 45.32 -18.64
N GLU A 101 -10.97 44.77 -18.96
CA GLU A 101 -11.79 44.02 -18.01
C GLU A 101 -11.22 42.64 -17.75
N LEU A 102 -10.75 41.96 -18.80
CA LEU A 102 -10.01 40.70 -18.68
C LEU A 102 -8.75 40.91 -17.84
N LYS A 103 -7.98 41.96 -18.13
CA LYS A 103 -6.77 42.32 -17.37
C LYS A 103 -7.09 42.62 -15.90
N SER A 104 -8.20 43.31 -15.64
CA SER A 104 -8.67 43.58 -14.28
C SER A 104 -9.02 42.28 -13.53
N ALA A 105 -9.76 41.37 -14.16
CA ALA A 105 -10.10 40.08 -13.59
C ALA A 105 -8.85 39.25 -13.25
N VAL A 106 -7.91 39.13 -14.19
CA VAL A 106 -6.62 38.44 -14.00
C VAL A 106 -5.84 39.05 -12.84
N ASN A 107 -5.75 40.37 -12.75
CA ASN A 107 -5.03 41.04 -11.66
C ASN A 107 -5.69 40.80 -10.30
N LEU A 108 -7.02 40.87 -10.22
CA LEU A 108 -7.75 40.69 -8.97
C LEU A 108 -7.64 39.25 -8.43
N SER A 109 -7.79 38.25 -9.29
CA SER A 109 -7.66 36.84 -8.90
C SER A 109 -6.21 36.47 -8.58
N THR A 110 -5.24 36.97 -9.35
CA THR A 110 -3.82 36.73 -9.06
C THR A 110 -3.38 37.39 -7.75
N ARG A 111 -3.89 38.59 -7.44
CA ARG A 111 -3.67 39.22 -6.13
C ARG A 111 -4.30 38.44 -4.98
N PHE A 112 -5.43 37.77 -5.21
CA PHE A 112 -6.00 36.85 -4.24
C PHE A 112 -5.02 35.72 -3.89
N VAL A 113 -4.44 35.08 -4.92
CA VAL A 113 -3.40 34.05 -4.76
C VAL A 113 -2.18 34.58 -3.99
N GLN A 114 -1.70 35.77 -4.35
CA GLN A 114 -0.56 36.38 -3.65
C GLN A 114 -0.86 36.66 -2.18
N ASN A 115 -2.09 37.05 -1.85
CA ASN A 115 -2.50 37.35 -0.48
C ASN A 115 -2.66 36.08 0.36
N ILE A 116 -3.25 35.01 -0.17
CA ILE A 116 -3.49 33.75 0.55
C ILE A 116 -2.19 33.00 0.83
N PHE A 117 -1.31 32.88 -0.16
CA PHE A 117 -0.02 32.20 0.00
C PHE A 117 1.06 33.07 0.64
N GLY A 118 0.94 34.40 0.53
CA GLY A 118 1.85 35.36 1.18
C GLY A 118 1.55 35.60 2.66
N GLY A 119 0.56 34.91 3.24
CA GLY A 119 0.19 35.05 4.66
C GLY A 119 -0.52 36.37 5.01
N LYS A 120 -0.89 37.20 4.02
CA LYS A 120 -1.47 38.54 4.21
C LYS A 120 -3.00 38.53 4.46
N MET A 121 -3.51 37.40 4.96
CA MET A 121 -4.94 37.15 5.17
C MET A 121 -5.38 37.23 6.64
N GLU A 122 -4.63 37.94 7.49
CA GLU A 122 -4.96 38.16 8.90
C GLU A 122 -6.26 38.96 9.16
N VAL A 123 -7.02 39.31 8.11
CA VAL A 123 -8.18 40.21 8.18
C VAL A 123 -9.43 39.62 7.48
N ILE A 124 -9.44 38.32 7.17
CA ILE A 124 -10.69 37.67 6.73
C ILE A 124 -11.53 37.43 7.98
N GLU A 125 -12.76 37.95 7.99
CA GLU A 125 -13.71 37.71 9.08
C GLU A 125 -13.91 36.20 9.27
N GLU A 126 -13.87 35.72 10.53
CA GLU A 126 -14.02 34.29 10.84
C GLU A 126 -15.37 33.71 10.37
N THR A 127 -16.36 34.57 10.14
CA THR A 127 -17.69 34.24 9.62
C THR A 127 -17.77 34.15 8.10
N ALA A 128 -16.72 34.54 7.36
CA ALA A 128 -16.73 34.52 5.91
C ALA A 128 -16.52 33.08 5.36
N PRO A 129 -17.29 32.62 4.35
CA PRO A 129 -17.15 31.27 3.77
C PRO A 129 -15.76 30.96 3.19
N VAL A 130 -14.97 31.99 2.86
CA VAL A 130 -13.59 31.86 2.37
C VAL A 130 -12.57 31.66 3.51
N PHE A 131 -12.96 31.88 4.77
CA PHE A 131 -12.08 31.74 5.94
C PHE A 131 -11.60 30.29 6.10
N ASP A 132 -12.51 29.31 6.04
CA ASP A 132 -12.18 27.88 6.13
C ASP A 132 -11.26 27.44 4.98
N PHE A 133 -11.48 28.00 3.79
CA PHE A 133 -10.61 27.80 2.64
C PHE A 133 -9.21 28.35 2.91
N ALA A 134 -9.10 29.60 3.36
CA ALA A 134 -7.82 30.23 3.70
C ALA A 134 -7.06 29.47 4.81
N GLN A 135 -7.75 29.00 5.85
CA GLN A 135 -7.16 28.17 6.91
C GLN A 135 -6.70 26.81 6.39
N THR A 136 -7.46 26.21 5.48
CA THR A 136 -7.07 24.97 4.80
C THR A 136 -5.80 25.19 3.99
N ILE A 137 -5.74 26.24 3.15
CA ILE A 137 -4.55 26.57 2.35
C ILE A 137 -3.31 26.76 3.22
N LYS A 138 -3.41 27.43 4.37
CA LYS A 138 -2.27 27.58 5.30
C LYS A 138 -1.66 26.24 5.73
N LYS A 139 -2.47 25.19 5.88
CA LYS A 139 -2.03 23.85 6.28
C LYS A 139 -1.45 23.04 5.12
N ILE A 140 -1.96 23.24 3.90
CA ILE A 140 -1.63 22.45 2.72
C ILE A 140 -0.78 23.21 1.68
N ALA A 141 -0.30 24.43 1.99
CA ALA A 141 0.39 25.28 1.03
C ALA A 141 1.61 24.60 0.39
N SER A 142 2.30 23.73 1.15
CA SER A 142 3.43 22.95 0.65
C SER A 142 3.05 21.83 -0.31
N GLU A 143 1.77 21.45 -0.38
CA GLU A 143 1.21 20.38 -1.22
C GLU A 143 0.64 20.91 -2.54
N VAL A 144 0.28 22.20 -2.61
CA VAL A 144 -0.24 22.85 -3.83
C VAL A 144 0.85 22.94 -4.89
N VAL A 145 0.53 22.48 -6.11
CA VAL A 145 1.42 22.50 -7.29
C VAL A 145 0.94 23.51 -8.31
N ARG A 146 -0.39 23.62 -8.48
CA ARG A 146 -0.98 24.47 -9.50
C ARG A 146 -2.27 25.12 -9.04
N ILE A 147 -2.58 26.25 -9.64
CA ILE A 147 -3.82 27.00 -9.48
C ILE A 147 -4.39 27.26 -10.86
N ASN A 148 -5.60 26.81 -11.12
CA ASN A 148 -6.34 27.18 -12.32
C ASN A 148 -7.27 28.34 -11.97
N ILE A 149 -7.19 29.42 -12.74
CA ILE A 149 -8.07 30.58 -12.60
C ILE A 149 -9.04 30.58 -13.78
N TYR A 150 -10.30 30.25 -13.50
CA TYR A 150 -11.39 30.27 -14.47
C TYR A 150 -12.05 31.65 -14.46
N ILE A 151 -12.03 32.30 -15.62
CA ILE A 151 -12.64 33.61 -15.84
C ILE A 151 -13.99 33.37 -16.52
N LEU A 152 -15.06 33.51 -15.74
CA LEU A 152 -16.43 33.28 -16.15
C LEU A 152 -17.05 34.57 -16.69
N SER A 153 -17.77 34.51 -17.81
CA SER A 153 -18.52 35.68 -18.31
C SER A 153 -19.82 35.30 -19.00
N ASP A 154 -20.86 36.12 -18.80
CA ASP A 154 -22.14 36.06 -19.55
C ASP A 154 -22.04 36.68 -20.96
N THR A 155 -20.84 37.06 -21.38
CA THR A 155 -20.54 37.71 -22.66
C THR A 155 -19.51 36.90 -23.44
N LEU A 156 -19.29 37.25 -24.72
CA LEU A 156 -18.24 36.63 -25.54
C LEU A 156 -16.86 37.15 -25.13
N ILE A 157 -15.86 36.27 -25.12
CA ILE A 157 -14.46 36.66 -24.87
C ILE A 157 -13.64 36.37 -26.14
N PRO A 158 -13.59 37.29 -27.12
CA PRO A 158 -12.84 37.12 -28.36
C PRO A 158 -11.34 37.46 -28.17
N LEU A 159 -10.73 36.92 -27.11
CA LEU A 159 -9.36 37.18 -26.70
C LEU A 159 -8.68 35.86 -26.35
N ASP A 160 -7.37 35.79 -26.53
CA ASP A 160 -6.59 34.64 -26.11
C ASP A 160 -6.46 34.58 -24.59
N PRO A 161 -6.41 33.38 -23.99
CA PRO A 161 -6.11 33.23 -22.57
C PRO A 161 -4.73 33.84 -22.26
N PRO A 162 -4.57 34.51 -21.10
CA PRO A 162 -3.26 34.96 -20.65
C PRO A 162 -2.26 33.81 -20.55
N LEU A 163 -0.98 34.10 -20.79
CA LEU A 163 0.09 33.15 -20.54
C LEU A 163 0.11 32.74 -19.05
N SER A 164 0.43 31.47 -18.81
CA SER A 164 0.59 30.96 -17.45
C SER A 164 1.65 31.77 -16.69
N SER A 165 1.38 32.01 -15.41
CA SER A 165 2.29 32.69 -14.50
C SER A 165 2.69 31.77 -13.34
N SER A 166 3.50 32.24 -12.40
CA SER A 166 3.86 31.45 -11.22
C SER A 166 3.92 32.29 -9.95
N TYR A 167 3.68 31.63 -8.82
CA TYR A 167 3.91 32.15 -7.48
C TYR A 167 4.76 31.17 -6.69
N GLY A 168 6.05 31.48 -6.53
CA GLY A 168 7.02 30.51 -6.03
C GLY A 168 7.09 29.30 -6.98
N ASP A 169 6.92 28.09 -6.43
CA ASP A 169 6.90 26.84 -7.19
C ASP A 169 5.49 26.48 -7.74
N ILE A 170 4.48 27.33 -7.50
CA ILE A 170 3.09 27.08 -7.91
C ILE A 170 2.84 27.68 -9.29
N ILE A 171 2.34 26.86 -10.23
CA ILE A 171 1.96 27.30 -11.58
C ILE A 171 0.53 27.86 -11.56
N ILE A 172 0.31 28.99 -12.20
CA ILE A 172 -1.00 29.64 -12.33
C ILE A 172 -1.41 29.60 -13.79
N ASN A 173 -2.48 28.87 -14.10
CA ASN A 173 -3.06 28.78 -15.44
C ASN A 173 -4.36 29.58 -15.51
N TYR A 174 -4.65 30.17 -16.67
CA TYR A 174 -5.85 30.98 -16.89
C TYR A 174 -6.76 30.32 -17.93
N HIS A 175 -8.03 30.16 -17.59
CA HIS A 175 -9.03 29.53 -18.43
C HIS A 175 -10.16 30.50 -18.71
N LEU A 176 -10.44 30.76 -19.98
CA LEU A 176 -11.57 31.61 -20.39
C LEU A 176 -12.81 30.74 -20.56
N ARG A 177 -13.90 31.10 -19.88
CA ARG A 177 -15.18 30.39 -19.89
C ARG A 177 -16.29 31.39 -20.15
N ASP A 178 -16.44 31.71 -21.42
CA ASP A 178 -17.42 32.66 -21.91
C ASP A 178 -18.77 31.98 -22.18
N ILE A 179 -19.76 32.75 -22.61
CA ILE A 179 -21.11 32.22 -22.84
C ILE A 179 -21.15 31.16 -23.96
N GLU A 180 -20.26 31.23 -24.95
CA GLU A 180 -20.15 30.24 -26.02
C GLU A 180 -19.57 28.92 -25.49
N TYR A 181 -18.56 28.99 -24.61
CA TYR A 181 -18.02 27.83 -23.92
C TYR A 181 -19.09 27.15 -23.06
N LEU A 182 -19.81 27.91 -22.23
CA LEU A 182 -20.85 27.38 -21.34
C LEU A 182 -21.96 26.69 -22.15
N HIS A 183 -22.39 27.30 -23.26
CA HIS A 183 -23.37 26.67 -24.16
C HIS A 183 -22.83 25.36 -24.75
N ARG A 184 -21.56 25.33 -25.16
CA ARG A 184 -20.94 24.13 -25.73
C ARG A 184 -20.93 22.97 -24.74
N ILE A 185 -20.51 23.20 -23.50
CA ILE A 185 -20.47 22.13 -22.49
C ILE A 185 -21.87 21.70 -22.04
N TYR A 186 -22.80 22.64 -21.95
CA TYR A 186 -24.21 22.37 -21.63
C TYR A 186 -24.87 21.45 -22.67
N VAL A 187 -24.62 21.67 -23.96
CA VAL A 187 -25.22 20.86 -25.03
C VAL A 187 -24.49 19.52 -25.23
N SER A 188 -23.16 19.50 -25.12
CA SER A 188 -22.36 18.31 -25.45
C SER A 188 -22.14 17.35 -24.28
N GLY A 189 -22.29 17.81 -23.03
CA GLY A 189 -22.02 17.00 -21.83
C GLY A 189 -20.54 16.60 -21.66
N SER A 190 -19.64 17.04 -22.54
CA SER A 190 -18.20 16.77 -22.43
C SER A 190 -17.40 18.04 -22.71
N GLY A 191 -16.79 18.61 -21.67
CA GLY A 191 -15.95 19.81 -21.76
C GLY A 191 -14.49 19.55 -22.10
N ARG A 192 -14.07 18.29 -22.10
CA ARG A 192 -12.65 17.91 -22.06
C ARG A 192 -11.82 18.51 -23.19
N GLU A 193 -10.94 19.44 -22.84
CA GLU A 193 -9.86 19.90 -23.71
C GLU A 193 -8.81 18.78 -23.91
N PRO A 194 -8.44 18.44 -25.17
CA PRO A 194 -7.39 17.46 -25.46
C PRO A 194 -6.05 17.86 -24.87
N ILE A 195 -5.34 16.91 -24.26
CA ILE A 195 -3.98 17.15 -23.77
C ILE A 195 -3.01 17.07 -24.95
N GLU A 196 -2.39 18.19 -25.30
CA GLU A 196 -1.36 18.27 -26.33
C GLU A 196 0.02 18.46 -25.69
N ILE A 197 0.98 17.63 -26.09
CA ILE A 197 2.37 17.69 -25.61
C ILE A 197 3.25 17.90 -26.82
N LYS A 198 3.92 19.05 -26.88
CA LYS A 198 4.86 19.40 -27.95
C LYS A 198 6.28 19.31 -27.42
N PHE A 199 6.93 18.17 -27.60
CA PHE A 199 8.20 17.91 -26.94
C PHE A 199 9.32 18.85 -27.35
N GLU A 200 9.40 19.15 -28.65
CA GLU A 200 10.43 20.03 -29.19
C GLU A 200 10.25 21.48 -28.73
N GLU A 201 9.00 21.98 -28.71
CA GLU A 201 8.69 23.33 -28.23
C GLU A 201 8.82 23.46 -26.71
N SER A 202 8.31 22.49 -25.94
CA SER A 202 8.22 22.58 -24.47
C SER A 202 9.50 22.13 -23.75
N PHE A 203 10.28 21.23 -24.33
CA PHE A 203 11.44 20.61 -23.67
C PHE A 203 12.74 20.66 -24.50
N SER A 204 12.71 21.22 -25.71
CA SER A 204 13.85 21.25 -26.64
C SER A 204 14.42 19.86 -26.93
N GLU A 205 13.57 18.83 -26.87
CA GLU A 205 13.94 17.43 -27.06
C GLU A 205 12.89 16.72 -27.91
N ARG A 206 13.31 15.63 -28.56
CA ARG A 206 12.42 14.70 -29.27
C ARG A 206 12.52 13.35 -28.60
N ILE A 207 11.42 12.60 -28.54
CA ILE A 207 11.40 11.33 -27.82
C ILE A 207 11.71 10.18 -28.78
N PRO A 208 12.82 9.43 -28.60
CA PRO A 208 13.11 8.28 -29.46
C PRO A 208 12.00 7.24 -29.37
N CYS A 209 11.58 6.72 -30.53
CA CYS A 209 10.51 5.74 -30.62
C CYS A 209 10.79 4.65 -31.67
N LEU A 210 10.18 3.50 -31.44
CA LEU A 210 10.13 2.35 -32.33
C LEU A 210 8.67 2.09 -32.73
N PRO A 211 8.29 2.31 -34.01
CA PRO A 211 6.95 2.00 -34.48
C PRO A 211 6.71 0.49 -34.64
N MET A 212 5.46 0.08 -34.55
CA MET A 212 5.04 -1.29 -34.89
C MET A 212 5.30 -1.55 -36.39
N PRO A 213 5.94 -2.68 -36.76
CA PRO A 213 6.40 -2.90 -38.13
C PRO A 213 5.29 -3.19 -39.15
N LYS A 214 4.08 -3.53 -38.69
CA LYS A 214 2.93 -3.78 -39.55
C LYS A 214 1.87 -2.73 -39.30
N GLU A 215 1.30 -2.22 -40.39
CA GLU A 215 0.14 -1.35 -40.30
C GLU A 215 -1.08 -2.13 -39.79
N ASN A 216 -1.87 -1.46 -38.96
CA ASN A 216 -3.15 -1.94 -38.47
C ASN A 216 -4.18 -0.84 -38.74
N ALA A 217 -5.38 -1.25 -39.17
CA ALA A 217 -6.45 -0.32 -39.56
C ALA A 217 -7.08 0.38 -38.35
N ASP A 218 -7.11 -0.27 -37.19
CA ASP A 218 -7.75 0.24 -35.98
C ASP A 218 -6.82 1.18 -35.19
N TYR A 219 -5.50 0.91 -35.18
CA TYR A 219 -4.54 1.68 -34.38
C TYR A 219 -3.09 1.60 -34.90
N GLU A 220 -2.25 2.53 -34.44
CA GLU A 220 -0.80 2.45 -34.50
C GLU A 220 -0.21 2.32 -33.10
N SER A 221 0.96 1.71 -32.97
CA SER A 221 1.65 1.63 -31.68
C SER A 221 3.13 1.93 -31.77
N TYR A 222 3.63 2.60 -30.74
CA TYR A 222 5.00 3.05 -30.62
C TYR A 222 5.54 2.64 -29.25
N LEU A 223 6.76 2.11 -29.22
CA LEU A 223 7.53 1.96 -27.99
C LEU A 223 8.53 3.11 -27.91
N ALA A 224 8.54 3.84 -26.80
CA ALA A 224 9.40 4.99 -26.59
C ALA A 224 10.11 4.92 -25.25
N VAL A 225 11.22 5.65 -25.14
CA VAL A 225 11.95 5.82 -23.88
C VAL A 225 11.87 7.29 -23.49
N VAL A 226 11.13 7.57 -22.42
CA VAL A 226 10.82 8.95 -21.99
C VAL A 226 11.68 9.29 -20.77
N PRO A 227 12.42 10.41 -20.81
CA PRO A 227 13.09 10.94 -19.62
C PRO A 227 12.08 11.22 -18.49
N ALA A 228 12.37 10.77 -17.27
CA ALA A 228 11.47 10.93 -16.14
C ALA A 228 11.20 12.40 -15.80
N ARG A 229 12.17 13.29 -16.06
CA ARG A 229 12.00 14.75 -15.92
C ARG A 229 10.83 15.28 -16.77
N ILE A 230 10.70 14.83 -18.01
CA ILE A 230 9.62 15.24 -18.94
C ILE A 230 8.29 14.68 -18.43
N LEU A 231 8.26 13.42 -18.02
CA LEU A 231 7.05 12.81 -17.49
C LEU A 231 6.57 13.51 -16.20
N ALA A 232 7.51 13.94 -15.35
CA ALA A 232 7.21 14.71 -14.16
C ALA A 232 6.70 16.13 -14.48
N ASP A 233 7.22 16.78 -15.51
CA ASP A 233 6.73 18.09 -15.97
C ASP A 233 5.35 17.99 -16.61
N VAL A 234 5.12 16.99 -17.46
CA VAL A 234 3.79 16.68 -18.01
C VAL A 234 2.78 16.45 -16.87
N TYR A 235 3.16 15.68 -15.83
CA TYR A 235 2.29 15.50 -14.66
C TYR A 235 2.10 16.79 -13.88
N ARG A 236 3.14 17.61 -13.69
CA ARG A 236 3.05 18.94 -13.06
C ARG A 236 2.09 19.87 -13.80
N ASP A 237 1.98 19.75 -15.12
CA ASP A 237 1.20 20.67 -15.94
C ASP A 237 -0.27 20.21 -16.09
N PHE A 238 -0.51 18.90 -16.25
CA PHE A 238 -1.87 18.36 -16.48
C PHE A 238 -2.47 17.51 -15.33
N GLY A 239 -1.64 16.91 -14.47
CA GLY A 239 -2.08 16.32 -13.20
C GLY A 239 -3.01 15.12 -13.37
N ALA A 240 -4.08 15.08 -12.58
CA ALA A 240 -5.05 13.99 -12.61
C ALA A 240 -5.74 13.83 -13.99
N ARG A 241 -5.83 14.90 -14.79
CA ARG A 241 -6.41 14.87 -16.15
C ARG A 241 -5.68 13.91 -17.10
N LEU A 242 -4.40 13.64 -16.85
CA LEU A 242 -3.63 12.63 -17.61
C LEU A 242 -4.11 11.21 -17.36
N LEU A 243 -4.82 10.95 -16.25
CA LEU A 243 -5.14 9.62 -15.75
C LEU A 243 -6.64 9.30 -15.84
N GLU A 244 -7.47 10.19 -16.38
CA GLU A 244 -8.93 10.05 -16.42
C GLU A 244 -9.41 8.77 -17.14
N GLN A 245 -8.69 8.33 -18.18
CA GLN A 245 -9.04 7.11 -18.93
C GLN A 245 -8.52 5.81 -18.28
N ASN A 246 -7.86 5.91 -17.13
CA ASN A 246 -7.40 4.74 -16.39
C ASN A 246 -8.52 4.21 -15.47
N VAL A 247 -8.91 2.95 -15.66
CA VAL A 247 -10.02 2.32 -14.90
C VAL A 247 -9.69 2.13 -13.41
N ARG A 248 -8.43 2.32 -13.01
CA ARG A 248 -7.95 2.22 -11.63
C ARG A 248 -7.92 3.57 -10.91
N THR A 249 -8.26 4.67 -11.60
CA THR A 249 -7.98 6.04 -11.15
C THR A 249 -8.87 6.52 -10.01
N PHE A 250 -9.97 5.84 -9.68
CA PHE A 250 -10.90 6.38 -8.70
C PHE A 250 -10.41 6.39 -7.25
N LEU A 251 -9.35 5.64 -6.84
CA LEU A 251 -9.04 5.49 -5.39
C LEU A 251 -7.56 5.37 -4.95
N GLN A 252 -6.55 5.21 -5.82
CA GLN A 252 -5.24 4.66 -5.36
C GLN A 252 -3.96 5.46 -5.67
N PHE A 253 -4.03 6.58 -6.40
CA PHE A 253 -2.82 7.31 -6.85
C PHE A 253 -2.49 8.57 -6.02
N ARG A 254 -3.25 8.84 -4.95
CA ARG A 254 -3.20 10.10 -4.20
C ARG A 254 -2.17 10.06 -3.06
N GLY A 255 -1.24 11.01 -3.07
CA GLY A 255 -0.37 11.41 -1.94
C GLY A 255 0.66 10.42 -1.38
N ASN A 256 0.49 9.10 -1.61
CA ASN A 256 1.42 8.09 -1.11
C ASN A 256 2.39 7.65 -2.20
N ILE A 257 3.62 8.15 -2.07
CA ILE A 257 4.76 7.72 -2.86
C ILE A 257 4.94 6.19 -2.71
N ASN A 258 4.95 5.46 -3.83
CA ASN A 258 5.30 4.04 -3.78
C ASN A 258 6.76 3.91 -3.31
N LYS A 259 6.95 3.29 -2.13
CA LYS A 259 8.26 3.16 -1.49
C LYS A 259 9.30 2.52 -2.41
N GLY A 260 8.95 1.49 -3.18
CA GLY A 260 9.87 0.81 -4.09
C GLY A 260 10.30 1.69 -5.27
N ILE A 261 9.34 2.39 -5.89
CA ILE A 261 9.61 3.31 -7.00
C ILE A 261 10.53 4.45 -6.53
N ARG A 262 10.20 5.06 -5.38
CA ARG A 262 11.02 6.11 -4.77
C ARG A 262 12.42 5.63 -4.40
N ASP A 263 12.51 4.48 -3.73
CA ASP A 263 13.81 3.96 -3.31
C ASP A 263 14.67 3.64 -4.53
N THR A 264 14.08 3.22 -5.66
CA THR A 264 14.82 3.06 -6.92
C THR A 264 15.33 4.40 -7.45
N ILE A 265 14.48 5.44 -7.51
CA ILE A 265 14.88 6.79 -7.94
C ILE A 265 16.03 7.33 -7.09
N LEU A 266 15.96 7.15 -5.76
CA LEU A 266 16.94 7.74 -4.84
C LEU A 266 18.25 6.95 -4.74
N LYS A 267 18.22 5.62 -4.94
CA LYS A 267 19.39 4.75 -4.70
C LYS A 267 20.00 4.19 -5.97
N GLU A 268 19.17 3.84 -6.95
CA GLU A 268 19.57 3.14 -8.18
C GLU A 268 18.84 3.73 -9.42
N PRO A 269 18.93 5.05 -9.69
CA PRO A 269 18.14 5.70 -10.74
C PRO A 269 18.41 5.10 -12.14
N HIS A 270 19.66 4.71 -12.40
CA HIS A 270 20.08 4.04 -13.64
C HIS A 270 19.40 2.67 -13.88
N MET A 271 18.89 2.02 -12.83
CA MET A 271 18.17 0.74 -12.93
C MET A 271 16.65 0.93 -13.04
N PHE A 272 16.14 2.17 -13.04
CA PHE A 272 14.71 2.42 -12.94
C PHE A 272 13.89 1.73 -14.03
N MET A 273 14.32 1.84 -15.29
CA MET A 273 13.66 1.20 -16.44
C MET A 273 13.63 -0.33 -16.33
N ALA A 274 14.59 -0.93 -15.62
CA ALA A 274 14.67 -2.37 -15.40
C ALA A 274 13.83 -2.84 -14.22
N TYR A 275 13.79 -2.08 -13.12
CA TYR A 275 13.10 -2.48 -11.89
C TYR A 275 11.63 -2.09 -11.83
N ASN A 276 11.23 -1.03 -12.54
CA ASN A 276 9.90 -0.45 -12.43
C ASN A 276 9.13 -0.58 -13.74
N ASN A 277 7.81 -0.76 -13.62
CA ASN A 277 6.92 -0.79 -14.77
C ASN A 277 6.88 0.58 -15.45
N GLY A 278 6.93 0.55 -16.78
CA GLY A 278 6.71 1.71 -17.63
C GLY A 278 5.26 2.21 -17.62
N ILE A 279 4.94 3.07 -18.58
CA ILE A 279 3.61 3.64 -18.78
C ILE A 279 2.98 3.11 -20.08
N SER A 280 1.68 2.87 -20.06
CA SER A 280 0.89 2.66 -21.27
C SER A 280 -0.05 3.83 -21.46
N ALA A 281 -0.05 4.39 -22.67
CA ALA A 281 -0.83 5.58 -22.99
C ALA A 281 -1.55 5.45 -24.34
N THR A 282 -2.61 6.22 -24.49
CA THR A 282 -3.37 6.40 -25.73
C THR A 282 -3.26 7.82 -26.23
N ALA A 283 -3.44 8.01 -27.54
CA ALA A 283 -3.45 9.32 -28.19
C ALA A 283 -4.40 9.33 -29.40
N GLU A 284 -4.81 10.52 -29.80
CA GLU A 284 -5.54 10.75 -31.06
C GLU A 284 -4.58 10.80 -32.25
N SER A 285 -3.47 11.53 -32.12
CA SER A 285 -2.45 11.61 -33.15
C SER A 285 -1.06 11.80 -32.57
N VAL A 286 -0.05 11.46 -33.37
CA VAL A 286 1.36 11.65 -33.06
C VAL A 286 2.06 12.28 -34.27
N GLU A 287 2.94 13.22 -34.03
CA GLU A 287 3.83 13.79 -35.03
C GLU A 287 5.23 13.20 -34.87
N LEU A 288 5.80 12.73 -35.96
CA LEU A 288 7.11 12.07 -35.97
C LEU A 288 8.09 12.84 -36.84
N THR A 289 9.38 12.61 -36.61
CA THR A 289 10.43 12.98 -37.55
C THR A 289 10.27 12.26 -38.90
N ASP A 290 10.87 12.81 -39.96
CA ASP A 290 10.82 12.23 -41.31
C ASP A 290 11.31 10.78 -41.36
N ASP A 291 12.31 10.44 -40.54
CA ASP A 291 12.85 9.09 -40.40
C ASP A 291 12.02 8.16 -39.50
N LYS A 292 10.92 8.68 -38.92
CA LYS A 292 9.98 8.01 -38.01
C LYS A 292 10.64 7.41 -36.75
N LYS A 293 11.82 7.91 -36.36
CA LYS A 293 12.55 7.42 -35.19
C LYS A 293 12.32 8.23 -33.93
N SER A 294 11.66 9.38 -34.02
CA SER A 294 11.39 10.21 -32.85
C SER A 294 10.03 10.90 -32.93
N ILE A 295 9.42 11.06 -31.76
CA ILE A 295 8.16 11.77 -31.56
C ILE A 295 8.47 13.24 -31.31
N ILE A 296 7.81 14.12 -32.08
CA ILE A 296 7.87 15.58 -31.97
C ILE A 296 6.74 16.08 -31.08
N SER A 297 5.52 15.62 -31.31
CA SER A 297 4.33 16.01 -30.54
C SER A 297 3.31 14.87 -30.43
N ILE A 298 2.46 14.91 -29.39
CA ILE A 298 1.35 13.99 -29.19
C ILE A 298 0.08 14.78 -28.86
N LYS A 299 -1.04 14.44 -29.51
CA LYS A 299 -2.36 15.04 -29.28
C LYS A 299 -3.29 14.06 -28.57
N ASP A 300 -4.06 14.58 -27.61
CA ASP A 300 -4.97 13.83 -26.73
C ASP A 300 -4.26 12.72 -25.94
N PHE A 301 -3.11 13.05 -25.35
CA PHE A 301 -2.29 12.10 -24.61
C PHE A 301 -2.94 11.68 -23.28
N GLN A 302 -3.09 10.37 -23.07
CA GLN A 302 -3.78 9.79 -21.90
C GLN A 302 -3.07 8.56 -21.36
N ILE A 303 -2.73 8.55 -20.07
CA ILE A 303 -2.09 7.41 -19.40
C ILE A 303 -3.16 6.46 -18.88
N VAL A 304 -3.27 5.28 -19.51
CA VAL A 304 -4.25 4.23 -19.15
C VAL A 304 -3.68 3.21 -18.15
N ASN A 305 -2.35 3.15 -18.02
CA ASN A 305 -1.64 2.38 -16.98
C ASN A 305 -0.30 3.05 -16.64
N GLY A 306 0.11 3.00 -15.37
CA GLY A 306 1.34 3.66 -14.91
C GLY A 306 1.14 5.01 -14.21
N GLY A 307 -0.08 5.30 -13.73
CA GLY A 307 -0.37 6.48 -12.90
C GLY A 307 0.48 6.54 -11.62
N GLN A 308 0.74 5.39 -10.98
CA GLN A 308 1.58 5.26 -9.78
C GLN A 308 3.04 5.62 -10.09
N THR A 309 3.57 5.13 -11.22
CA THR A 309 4.92 5.44 -11.69
C THR A 309 5.06 6.95 -11.93
N THR A 310 4.15 7.52 -12.71
CA THR A 310 4.13 8.94 -13.07
C THR A 310 4.04 9.85 -11.85
N ALA A 311 3.06 9.60 -10.96
CA ALA A 311 2.89 10.39 -9.73
C ALA A 311 4.07 10.22 -8.76
N SER A 312 4.60 9.01 -8.60
CA SER A 312 5.74 8.76 -7.70
C SER A 312 7.01 9.45 -8.19
N ILE A 313 7.27 9.50 -9.50
CA ILE A 313 8.39 10.24 -10.08
C ILE A 313 8.24 11.73 -9.74
N PHE A 314 7.08 12.32 -10.04
CA PHE A 314 6.82 13.74 -9.77
C PHE A 314 6.97 14.08 -8.28
N GLN A 315 6.33 13.31 -7.39
CA GLN A 315 6.38 13.54 -5.94
C GLN A 315 7.78 13.32 -5.36
N THR A 316 8.53 12.34 -5.87
CA THR A 316 9.93 12.10 -5.44
C THR A 316 10.81 13.27 -5.82
N ARG A 317 10.73 13.75 -7.08
CA ARG A 317 11.46 14.93 -7.55
C ARG A 317 11.16 16.17 -6.71
N ARG A 318 9.90 16.37 -6.35
CA ARG A 318 9.45 17.52 -5.55
C ARG A 318 9.96 17.46 -4.11
N LYS A 319 9.89 16.27 -3.48
CA LYS A 319 10.20 16.09 -2.06
C LYS A 319 11.71 15.97 -1.77
N PHE A 320 12.46 15.38 -2.70
CA PHE A 320 13.90 15.11 -2.57
C PHE A 320 14.63 15.85 -3.69
N LYS A 321 15.05 17.08 -3.43
CA LYS A 321 15.67 17.96 -4.44
C LYS A 321 17.03 17.43 -4.94
N GLU A 322 17.66 16.58 -4.15
CA GLU A 322 18.91 15.88 -4.45
C GLU A 322 18.74 14.63 -5.31
N ALA A 323 17.50 14.23 -5.64
CA ALA A 323 17.24 13.07 -6.46
C ALA A 323 17.74 13.27 -7.90
N ASP A 324 18.55 12.35 -8.40
CA ASP A 324 19.02 12.32 -9.78
C ASP A 324 17.91 11.78 -10.72
N ILE A 325 16.96 12.65 -11.06
CA ILE A 325 15.84 12.33 -11.95
C ILE A 325 16.28 12.25 -13.42
N ASP A 326 17.38 12.90 -13.78
CA ASP A 326 17.86 12.94 -15.17
C ASP A 326 18.42 11.59 -15.62
N SER A 327 18.96 10.79 -14.69
CA SER A 327 19.37 9.40 -14.94
C SER A 327 18.20 8.40 -15.05
N VAL A 328 16.96 8.84 -14.84
CA VAL A 328 15.78 7.97 -14.80
C VAL A 328 15.04 7.99 -16.15
N PHE A 329 14.88 6.81 -16.75
CA PHE A 329 14.14 6.62 -18.00
C PHE A 329 12.95 5.69 -17.81
N VAL A 330 11.85 6.00 -18.50
CA VAL A 330 10.59 5.25 -18.40
C VAL A 330 10.20 4.72 -19.78
N GLN A 331 9.91 3.43 -19.86
CA GLN A 331 9.35 2.84 -21.07
C GLN A 331 7.92 3.35 -21.27
N LEU A 332 7.61 3.88 -22.46
CA LEU A 332 6.27 4.24 -22.89
C LEU A 332 5.81 3.27 -23.98
N LYS A 333 4.62 2.69 -23.80
CA LYS A 333 3.85 2.06 -24.87
C LYS A 333 2.71 2.99 -25.26
N LEU A 334 2.81 3.62 -26.42
CA LEU A 334 1.81 4.52 -26.97
C LEU A 334 0.93 3.78 -27.99
N SER A 335 -0.38 3.98 -27.90
CA SER A 335 -1.37 3.50 -28.87
C SER A 335 -2.14 4.68 -29.46
N VAL A 336 -1.95 4.95 -30.76
CA VAL A 336 -2.64 5.99 -31.50
C VAL A 336 -3.85 5.38 -32.19
N ILE A 337 -5.06 5.79 -31.81
CA ILE A 337 -6.29 5.14 -32.29
C ILE A 337 -6.80 5.86 -33.55
N LYS A 338 -6.93 5.11 -34.65
CA LYS A 338 -7.36 5.65 -35.95
C LYS A 338 -8.87 5.67 -36.13
N ASP A 339 -9.55 4.67 -35.58
CA ASP A 339 -11.01 4.54 -35.69
C ASP A 339 -11.73 5.34 -34.57
N ASN A 340 -12.22 6.52 -34.94
CA ASN A 340 -12.97 7.39 -34.03
C ASN A 340 -14.29 6.78 -33.53
N GLN A 341 -14.92 5.86 -34.28
CA GLN A 341 -16.18 5.23 -33.84
C GLN A 341 -15.94 4.21 -32.73
N ARG A 342 -14.80 3.51 -32.78
CA ARG A 342 -14.42 2.48 -31.80
C ARG A 342 -13.45 2.98 -30.74
N LYS A 343 -13.05 4.26 -30.78
CA LYS A 343 -12.08 4.86 -29.85
C LYS A 343 -12.39 4.57 -28.38
N ALA A 344 -13.61 4.85 -27.93
CA ALA A 344 -14.00 4.63 -26.54
C ALA A 344 -13.92 3.15 -26.11
N GLU A 345 -14.36 2.23 -26.97
CA GLU A 345 -14.29 0.79 -26.74
C GLU A 345 -12.83 0.32 -26.63
N ILE A 346 -12.00 0.72 -27.59
CA ILE A 346 -10.59 0.33 -27.67
C ILE A 346 -9.81 0.85 -26.46
N VAL A 347 -9.97 2.14 -26.10
CA VAL A 347 -9.34 2.71 -24.90
C VAL A 347 -9.73 1.93 -23.64
N SER A 348 -11.02 1.62 -23.48
CA SER A 348 -11.53 0.85 -22.33
C SER A 348 -10.91 -0.54 -22.24
N LEU A 349 -10.79 -1.25 -23.38
CA LEU A 349 -10.16 -2.57 -23.43
C LEU A 349 -8.65 -2.50 -23.16
N ILE A 350 -7.93 -1.53 -23.73
CA ILE A 350 -6.50 -1.31 -23.46
C ILE A 350 -6.30 -1.07 -21.96
N SER A 351 -7.09 -0.17 -21.37
CA SER A 351 -7.06 0.17 -19.95
C SER A 351 -7.33 -1.08 -19.09
N ARG A 352 -8.36 -1.87 -19.42
CA ARG A 352 -8.67 -3.13 -18.72
C ARG A 352 -7.50 -4.11 -18.79
N TYR A 353 -7.02 -4.43 -19.98
CA TYR A 353 -6.01 -5.48 -20.16
C TYR A 353 -4.63 -5.09 -19.61
N ALA A 354 -4.26 -3.80 -19.66
CA ALA A 354 -3.05 -3.31 -19.02
C ALA A 354 -3.08 -3.43 -17.49
N ASN A 355 -4.29 -3.45 -16.89
CA ASN A 355 -4.48 -3.51 -15.44
C ASN A 355 -4.81 -4.93 -14.90
N THR A 356 -5.11 -5.91 -15.75
CA THR A 356 -5.51 -7.28 -15.34
C THR A 356 -4.34 -8.26 -15.13
N GLN A 357 -3.08 -7.82 -15.16
CA GLN A 357 -1.95 -8.70 -14.84
C GLN A 357 -2.02 -9.16 -13.38
N ASN A 358 -1.93 -10.48 -13.15
CA ASN A 358 -1.96 -11.04 -11.80
C ASN A 358 -0.81 -10.48 -10.97
N LYS A 359 -1.10 -10.00 -9.77
CA LYS A 359 -0.07 -9.55 -8.82
C LYS A 359 0.82 -10.75 -8.45
N VAL A 360 2.10 -10.67 -8.81
CA VAL A 360 3.14 -11.57 -8.29
C VAL A 360 3.42 -11.16 -6.83
N SER A 361 3.27 -12.08 -5.89
CA SER A 361 3.59 -11.84 -4.47
C SER A 361 5.11 -11.96 -4.24
N GLU A 362 5.69 -11.37 -3.18
CA GLU A 362 7.12 -11.65 -2.89
C GLU A 362 7.33 -13.10 -2.48
N ALA A 363 6.28 -13.77 -1.98
CA ALA A 363 6.31 -15.21 -1.85
C ALA A 363 6.61 -15.83 -3.23
N ASP A 364 5.92 -15.46 -4.31
CA ASP A 364 6.23 -16.00 -5.65
C ASP A 364 7.68 -15.73 -6.11
N LEU A 365 8.26 -14.57 -5.78
CA LEU A 365 9.66 -14.21 -6.12
C LEU A 365 10.72 -15.02 -5.36
N THR A 366 10.44 -15.38 -4.10
CA THR A 366 11.33 -16.19 -3.25
C THR A 366 11.23 -17.68 -3.51
N SER A 367 10.45 -18.11 -4.51
CA SER A 367 10.27 -19.52 -4.85
C SER A 367 11.60 -20.24 -5.01
N ASN A 368 12.61 -19.64 -5.62
CA ASN A 368 13.90 -20.32 -5.90
C ASN A 368 14.89 -20.32 -4.71
N HIS A 369 14.47 -19.90 -3.52
CA HIS A 369 15.34 -19.94 -2.35
C HIS A 369 15.73 -21.40 -1.98
N PRO A 370 17.01 -21.69 -1.63
CA PRO A 370 17.48 -23.04 -1.30
C PRO A 370 16.61 -23.77 -0.27
N PHE A 371 16.29 -23.11 0.85
CA PHE A 371 15.37 -23.61 1.88
C PHE A 371 14.07 -24.18 1.30
N HIS A 372 13.39 -23.44 0.42
CA HIS A 372 12.12 -23.89 -0.15
C HIS A 372 12.27 -25.03 -1.15
N ILE A 373 13.40 -25.12 -1.84
CA ILE A 373 13.73 -26.24 -2.72
C ILE A 373 13.95 -27.50 -1.88
N GLU A 374 14.63 -27.39 -0.75
CA GLU A 374 14.91 -28.52 0.13
C GLU A 374 13.65 -29.05 0.82
N VAL A 375 12.82 -28.17 1.38
CA VAL A 375 11.50 -28.55 1.94
C VAL A 375 10.63 -29.24 0.88
N GLN A 376 10.66 -28.75 -0.37
CA GLN A 376 9.97 -29.41 -1.48
C GLN A 376 10.52 -30.81 -1.73
N ASN A 377 11.85 -30.98 -1.80
CA ASN A 377 12.47 -32.29 -2.00
C ASN A 377 12.09 -33.28 -0.91
N LEU A 378 12.11 -32.85 0.36
CA LEU A 378 11.69 -33.66 1.50
C LEU A 378 10.22 -34.04 1.40
N SER A 379 9.34 -33.10 1.04
CA SER A 379 7.91 -33.34 0.85
C SER A 379 7.59 -34.39 -0.23
N ARG A 380 8.47 -34.53 -1.22
CA ARG A 380 8.33 -35.53 -2.29
C ARG A 380 9.00 -36.86 -1.94
N LYS A 381 9.88 -36.92 -0.94
CA LYS A 381 10.62 -38.13 -0.55
C LYS A 381 9.99 -38.83 0.66
N ILE A 382 9.62 -38.07 1.68
CA ILE A 382 9.16 -38.59 2.98
C ILE A 382 7.69 -39.00 2.89
N TRP A 383 7.40 -40.22 3.34
CA TRP A 383 6.04 -40.76 3.40
C TRP A 383 5.49 -40.67 4.82
N ALA A 384 4.29 -40.11 4.95
CA ALA A 384 3.52 -40.16 6.18
C ALA A 384 3.09 -41.61 6.46
N PRO A 385 3.19 -42.08 7.73
CA PRO A 385 2.74 -43.41 8.10
C PRO A 385 1.25 -43.64 7.78
N ALA A 386 0.91 -44.86 7.38
CA ALA A 386 -0.46 -45.26 7.13
C ALA A 386 -1.27 -45.23 8.43
N GLN A 387 -2.43 -44.58 8.38
CA GLN A 387 -3.44 -44.67 9.44
C GLN A 387 -4.19 -46.01 9.32
N THR A 388 -4.75 -46.51 10.41
CA THR A 388 -5.33 -47.87 10.53
C THR A 388 -6.14 -48.30 9.29
N GLY A 389 -5.60 -49.23 8.50
CA GLY A 389 -6.23 -49.79 7.28
C GLY A 389 -6.06 -48.99 5.98
N GLY A 390 -5.31 -47.88 6.00
CA GLY A 390 -5.08 -47.00 4.85
C GLY A 390 -3.74 -47.21 4.14
N SER A 391 -3.53 -46.50 3.02
CA SER A 391 -2.24 -46.41 2.34
C SER A 391 -1.39 -45.28 2.90
N GLN A 392 -0.07 -45.35 2.72
CA GLN A 392 0.82 -44.22 3.01
C GLN A 392 0.53 -43.04 2.10
N THR A 393 0.66 -41.83 2.65
CA THR A 393 0.45 -40.56 1.94
C THR A 393 1.68 -39.66 2.04
N ARG A 394 1.64 -38.51 1.37
CA ARG A 394 2.68 -37.47 1.43
C ARG A 394 2.04 -36.13 1.74
N TRP A 395 2.74 -35.36 2.55
CA TRP A 395 2.42 -33.95 2.73
C TRP A 395 3.01 -33.16 1.56
N PHE A 396 2.16 -32.57 0.73
CA PHE A 396 2.59 -31.90 -0.49
C PHE A 396 2.94 -30.43 -0.20
N TYR A 397 4.20 -30.06 -0.42
CA TYR A 397 4.61 -28.66 -0.32
C TYR A 397 4.53 -27.94 -1.67
N GLU A 398 3.85 -26.80 -1.70
CA GLU A 398 3.74 -25.88 -2.84
C GLU A 398 4.73 -24.72 -2.71
N ARG A 399 5.80 -24.77 -3.50
CA ARG A 399 6.82 -23.71 -3.55
C ARG A 399 6.34 -22.53 -4.40
N ALA A 400 5.52 -22.78 -5.41
CA ALA A 400 4.82 -21.78 -6.20
C ALA A 400 3.31 -22.00 -6.09
N ARG A 401 2.54 -20.91 -6.11
CA ARG A 401 1.09 -20.98 -5.98
C ARG A 401 0.47 -21.79 -7.13
N GLY A 402 -0.35 -22.80 -6.79
CA GLY A 402 -1.03 -23.63 -7.79
C GLY A 402 -0.23 -24.84 -8.28
N GLN A 403 0.99 -25.03 -7.78
CA GLN A 403 1.87 -26.13 -8.17
C GLN A 403 1.22 -27.52 -7.99
N TYR A 404 0.35 -27.71 -7.00
CA TYR A 404 -0.38 -28.97 -6.83
C TYR A 404 -1.27 -29.28 -8.05
N ASN A 405 -2.01 -28.28 -8.54
CA ASN A 405 -2.88 -28.46 -9.69
C ASN A 405 -2.08 -28.62 -10.98
N ASP A 406 -0.94 -27.94 -11.10
CA ASP A 406 -0.04 -28.06 -12.25
C ASP A 406 0.63 -29.43 -12.34
N GLU A 407 0.99 -30.04 -11.20
CA GLU A 407 1.50 -31.42 -11.20
C GLU A 407 0.38 -32.42 -11.52
N LEU A 408 -0.85 -32.18 -11.03
CA LEU A 408 -2.00 -33.03 -11.32
C LEU A 408 -2.44 -32.96 -12.80
N SER A 409 -2.36 -31.78 -13.43
CA SER A 409 -2.77 -31.57 -14.82
C SER A 409 -1.87 -32.28 -15.83
N LYS A 410 -0.60 -32.52 -15.46
CA LYS A 410 0.39 -33.28 -16.25
C LYS A 410 0.14 -34.79 -16.30
N ILE A 411 -0.81 -35.30 -15.51
CA ILE A 411 -1.15 -36.72 -15.51
C ILE A 411 -2.29 -36.95 -16.50
N ASP A 412 -2.07 -37.73 -17.55
CA ASP A 412 -3.06 -37.86 -18.63
C ASP A 412 -4.25 -38.76 -18.26
N THR A 413 -4.03 -39.84 -17.50
CA THR A 413 -5.08 -40.84 -17.26
C THR A 413 -5.87 -40.59 -15.97
N PRO A 414 -7.21 -40.71 -15.98
CA PRO A 414 -8.03 -40.55 -14.77
C PRO A 414 -7.65 -41.50 -13.62
N GLY A 415 -7.26 -42.74 -13.94
CA GLY A 415 -6.84 -43.73 -12.95
C GLY A 415 -5.53 -43.35 -12.24
N GLN A 416 -4.55 -42.79 -12.97
CA GLN A 416 -3.32 -42.30 -12.36
C GLN A 416 -3.56 -41.01 -11.56
N ARG A 417 -4.44 -40.10 -12.04
CA ARG A 417 -4.84 -38.91 -11.27
C ARG A 417 -5.41 -39.28 -9.92
N LYS A 418 -6.34 -40.25 -9.89
CA LYS A 418 -6.95 -40.74 -8.65
C LYS A 418 -5.89 -41.31 -7.69
N LYS A 419 -5.02 -42.21 -8.17
CA LYS A 419 -3.92 -42.77 -7.36
C LYS A 419 -2.95 -41.71 -6.84
N TRP A 420 -2.68 -40.67 -7.64
CA TRP A 420 -1.81 -39.57 -7.22
C TRP A 420 -2.47 -38.71 -6.14
N GLN A 421 -3.77 -38.42 -6.25
CA GLN A 421 -4.54 -37.70 -5.23
C GLN A 421 -4.71 -38.51 -3.93
N GLU A 422 -4.83 -39.83 -4.03
CA GLU A 422 -4.83 -40.73 -2.86
C GLU A 422 -3.48 -40.68 -2.12
N ARG A 423 -2.36 -40.56 -2.85
CA ARG A 423 -1.01 -40.44 -2.28
C ARG A 423 -0.67 -39.03 -1.80
N ASN A 424 -1.25 -38.00 -2.40
CA ASN A 424 -0.98 -36.59 -2.09
C ASN A 424 -2.32 -35.89 -1.80
N PRO A 425 -2.98 -36.19 -0.67
CA PRO A 425 -4.32 -35.66 -0.44
C PRO A 425 -4.28 -34.16 -0.15
N LYS A 426 -5.27 -33.42 -0.65
CA LYS A 426 -5.28 -31.94 -0.60
C LYS A 426 -5.27 -31.37 0.83
N ASN A 427 -5.84 -32.10 1.80
CA ASN A 427 -5.79 -31.75 3.23
C ASN A 427 -4.40 -31.95 3.87
N GLN A 428 -3.46 -32.58 3.16
CA GLN A 428 -2.03 -32.65 3.49
C GLN A 428 -1.18 -31.80 2.53
N SER A 429 -1.77 -30.84 1.80
CA SER A 429 -1.02 -29.85 1.01
C SER A 429 -0.85 -28.55 1.80
N PHE A 430 0.27 -27.83 1.64
CA PHE A 430 0.48 -26.50 2.20
C PHE A 430 1.48 -25.68 1.36
N ALA A 431 1.29 -24.36 1.35
CA ALA A 431 2.17 -23.42 0.65
C ALA A 431 3.18 -22.75 1.60
N LYS A 432 4.07 -21.92 1.04
CA LYS A 432 5.13 -21.22 1.79
C LYS A 432 4.60 -20.31 2.88
N GLU A 433 3.49 -19.62 2.61
CA GLU A 433 2.84 -18.74 3.57
C GLU A 433 2.18 -19.55 4.70
N ASP A 434 1.71 -20.76 4.42
CA ASP A 434 1.19 -21.67 5.45
C ASP A 434 2.33 -22.20 6.33
N LEU A 435 3.45 -22.59 5.71
CA LEU A 435 4.68 -22.97 6.43
C LEU A 435 5.08 -21.88 7.41
N ALA A 436 5.13 -20.61 6.98
CA ALA A 436 5.46 -19.50 7.86
C ALA A 436 4.49 -19.33 9.04
N ARG A 437 3.20 -19.64 8.87
CA ARG A 437 2.24 -19.60 9.99
C ARG A 437 2.54 -20.71 10.99
N PHE A 438 2.74 -21.93 10.51
CA PHE A 438 3.01 -23.09 11.37
C PHE A 438 4.30 -22.91 12.15
N TYR A 439 5.36 -22.45 11.46
CA TYR A 439 6.67 -22.26 12.04
C TYR A 439 6.68 -21.10 13.04
N ASN A 440 6.34 -19.88 12.63
CA ASN A 440 6.43 -18.70 13.51
C ASN A 440 5.46 -18.76 14.70
N SER A 441 4.30 -19.43 14.58
CA SER A 441 3.46 -19.67 15.75
C SER A 441 4.13 -20.58 16.78
N TRP A 442 4.86 -21.60 16.34
CA TRP A 442 5.60 -22.49 17.25
C TRP A 442 6.83 -21.79 17.86
N GLU A 443 7.54 -20.99 17.07
CA GLU A 443 8.71 -20.21 17.51
C GLU A 443 8.36 -18.98 18.37
N MET A 444 7.18 -18.97 19.00
CA MET A 444 6.72 -17.87 19.88
C MET A 444 6.68 -16.49 19.22
N LEU A 445 6.38 -16.40 17.91
CA LEU A 445 6.21 -15.16 17.16
C LEU A 445 4.74 -14.93 16.71
N PRO A 446 3.72 -15.08 17.56
CA PRO A 446 2.32 -15.09 17.11
C PRO A 446 1.83 -13.74 16.56
N TRP A 447 2.36 -12.61 17.02
CA TRP A 447 1.97 -11.27 16.52
C TRP A 447 2.37 -11.05 15.06
N TRP A 448 3.48 -11.66 14.61
CA TRP A 448 3.88 -11.63 13.20
C TRP A 448 2.91 -12.39 12.31
N VAL A 449 2.39 -13.52 12.80
CA VAL A 449 1.35 -14.30 12.12
C VAL A 449 0.07 -13.48 11.96
N VAL A 450 -0.32 -12.73 13.00
CA VAL A 450 -1.52 -11.86 12.98
C VAL A 450 -1.35 -10.62 12.08
N LYS A 451 -0.12 -10.11 11.88
CA LYS A 451 0.17 -9.02 10.92
C LYS A 451 -0.12 -9.39 9.46
N GLY A 452 -0.38 -10.67 9.17
CA GLY A 452 -0.83 -11.16 7.88
C GLY A 452 0.23 -11.98 7.13
N ARG A 453 -0.24 -12.83 6.21
CA ARG A 453 0.55 -13.86 5.51
C ARG A 453 1.87 -13.34 4.93
N GLN A 454 1.84 -12.20 4.21
CA GLN A 454 3.03 -11.64 3.57
C GLN A 454 4.08 -11.17 4.58
N ARG A 455 3.67 -10.37 5.58
CA ARG A 455 4.59 -9.85 6.61
C ARG A 455 5.19 -10.98 7.45
N ASN A 456 4.37 -11.98 7.79
CA ASN A 456 4.84 -13.16 8.51
C ASN A 456 5.86 -13.97 7.70
N PHE A 457 5.61 -14.13 6.39
CA PHE A 457 6.54 -14.82 5.50
C PHE A 457 7.88 -14.10 5.39
N ILE A 458 7.89 -12.77 5.23
CA ILE A 458 9.13 -11.98 5.25
C ILE A 458 9.90 -12.18 6.55
N GLU A 459 9.19 -12.26 7.69
CA GLU A 459 9.84 -12.50 8.98
C GLU A 459 10.52 -13.86 9.05
N LEU A 460 9.84 -14.92 8.58
CA LEU A 460 10.46 -16.25 8.46
C LEU A 460 11.73 -16.19 7.59
N MET A 461 11.68 -15.50 6.44
CA MET A 461 12.80 -15.43 5.51
C MET A 461 14.07 -14.82 6.11
N LYS A 462 13.99 -14.12 7.25
CA LYS A 462 15.18 -13.61 7.95
C LYS A 462 15.96 -14.69 8.70
N THR A 463 15.33 -15.83 8.98
CA THR A 463 15.92 -16.89 9.82
C THR A 463 16.18 -18.18 9.07
N VAL A 464 15.58 -18.40 7.90
CA VAL A 464 15.67 -19.65 7.12
C VAL A 464 17.09 -20.08 6.78
N ASP A 465 18.02 -19.14 6.59
CA ASP A 465 19.42 -19.45 6.27
C ASP A 465 20.17 -20.12 7.44
N ASN A 466 19.63 -20.00 8.66
CA ASN A 466 20.18 -20.62 9.86
C ASN A 466 19.50 -21.96 10.22
N LEU A 467 18.59 -22.46 9.37
CA LEU A 467 17.83 -23.68 9.64
C LEU A 467 18.39 -24.87 8.87
N ASP A 468 18.79 -25.91 9.61
CA ASP A 468 19.13 -27.20 9.03
C ASP A 468 17.86 -27.88 8.52
N THR A 469 17.75 -27.96 7.19
CA THR A 469 16.54 -28.44 6.51
C THR A 469 16.64 -29.95 6.25
N ASP A 470 16.69 -30.73 7.32
CA ASP A 470 16.81 -32.19 7.26
C ASP A 470 15.45 -32.93 7.40
N GLN A 471 15.49 -34.27 7.48
CA GLN A 471 14.28 -35.07 7.67
C GLN A 471 13.57 -34.75 8.99
N VAL A 472 14.30 -34.56 10.09
CA VAL A 472 13.72 -34.28 11.42
C VAL A 472 13.00 -32.94 11.37
N PHE A 473 13.62 -31.92 10.79
CA PHE A 473 13.01 -30.61 10.55
C PHE A 473 11.69 -30.74 9.79
N TYR A 474 11.66 -31.51 8.69
CA TYR A 474 10.45 -31.66 7.90
C TYR A 474 9.33 -32.40 8.64
N GLU A 475 9.65 -33.47 9.37
CA GLU A 475 8.68 -34.18 10.21
C GLU A 475 8.09 -33.26 11.29
N ASP A 476 8.94 -32.47 11.96
CA ASP A 476 8.54 -31.52 12.98
C ASP A 476 7.70 -30.38 12.40
N LEU A 477 8.06 -29.87 11.22
CA LEU A 477 7.27 -28.89 10.50
C LEU A 477 5.85 -29.41 10.20
N VAL A 478 5.72 -30.67 9.78
CA VAL A 478 4.40 -31.27 9.55
C VAL A 478 3.64 -31.46 10.87
N ALA A 479 4.31 -31.87 11.95
CA ALA A 479 3.68 -31.96 13.27
C ALA A 479 3.15 -30.59 13.74
N LYS A 480 3.94 -29.51 13.57
CA LYS A 480 3.50 -28.12 13.80
C LYS A 480 2.28 -27.76 12.94
N ALA A 481 2.26 -28.18 11.67
CA ALA A 481 1.11 -27.99 10.78
C ALA A 481 -0.16 -28.73 11.25
N ILE A 482 -0.01 -29.96 11.75
CA ILE A 482 -1.11 -30.76 12.33
C ILE A 482 -1.69 -30.05 13.56
N ILE A 483 -0.83 -29.61 14.48
CA ILE A 483 -1.26 -28.86 15.68
C ILE A 483 -2.02 -27.61 15.26
N PHE A 484 -1.45 -26.78 14.39
CA PHE A 484 -2.07 -25.53 13.96
C PHE A 484 -3.43 -25.74 13.28
N ARG A 485 -3.53 -26.72 12.36
CA ARG A 485 -4.79 -27.05 11.67
C ARG A 485 -5.83 -27.64 12.62
N ALA A 486 -5.40 -28.46 13.58
CA ALA A 486 -6.29 -28.97 14.62
C ALA A 486 -6.83 -27.82 15.48
N SER A 487 -5.99 -26.85 15.86
CA SER A 487 -6.42 -25.65 16.57
C SER A 487 -7.41 -24.80 15.77
N GLU A 488 -7.19 -24.59 14.45
CA GLU A 488 -8.16 -23.90 13.58
C GLU A 488 -9.50 -24.63 13.52
N LYS A 489 -9.48 -25.97 13.48
CA LYS A 489 -10.68 -26.81 13.44
C LYS A 489 -11.42 -26.79 14.78
N LEU A 490 -10.70 -26.90 15.90
CA LEU A 490 -11.24 -26.85 17.27
C LEU A 490 -11.86 -25.49 17.60
N TYR A 491 -11.24 -24.41 17.12
CA TYR A 491 -11.83 -23.07 17.26
C TYR A 491 -13.15 -22.93 16.49
N GLY A 492 -13.27 -23.61 15.34
CA GLY A 492 -14.51 -23.72 14.58
C GLY A 492 -14.82 -22.54 13.64
N THR A 493 -16.04 -22.53 13.10
CA THR A 493 -16.58 -21.49 12.21
C THR A 493 -18.09 -21.32 12.41
N GLY A 494 -18.61 -20.10 12.23
CA GLY A 494 -20.05 -19.83 12.29
C GLY A 494 -20.63 -20.07 13.68
N SER A 495 -21.84 -20.65 13.76
CA SER A 495 -22.55 -20.88 15.03
C SER A 495 -21.89 -21.90 15.97
N ARG A 496 -20.89 -22.65 15.50
CA ARG A 496 -20.12 -23.62 16.31
C ARG A 496 -18.73 -23.13 16.70
N ALA A 497 -18.40 -21.88 16.38
CA ALA A 497 -17.09 -21.32 16.71
C ALA A 497 -17.03 -20.93 18.20
N ILE A 498 -15.83 -20.98 18.78
CA ILE A 498 -15.54 -20.40 20.11
C ILE A 498 -15.82 -18.88 20.09
N GLY A 499 -15.50 -18.24 18.98
CA GLY A 499 -15.72 -16.82 18.73
C GLY A 499 -15.42 -16.44 17.27
N ASP A 500 -15.09 -15.18 17.03
CA ASP A 500 -14.80 -14.60 15.72
C ASP A 500 -13.31 -14.24 15.53
N LEU A 501 -12.46 -14.49 16.54
CA LEU A 501 -11.05 -14.10 16.60
C LEU A 501 -10.09 -15.21 16.15
N ARG A 502 -10.56 -16.22 15.41
CA ARG A 502 -9.79 -17.43 15.05
C ARG A 502 -8.37 -17.15 14.56
N TYR A 503 -8.23 -16.19 13.64
CA TYR A 503 -6.94 -15.87 13.02
C TYR A 503 -5.94 -15.21 13.98
N MET A 504 -6.42 -14.67 15.11
CA MET A 504 -5.61 -14.09 16.18
C MET A 504 -5.35 -15.13 17.29
N VAL A 505 -6.40 -15.85 17.71
CA VAL A 505 -6.33 -16.76 18.86
C VAL A 505 -5.47 -17.98 18.56
N VAL A 506 -5.63 -18.61 17.38
CA VAL A 506 -4.91 -19.85 17.06
C VAL A 506 -3.38 -19.68 17.13
N PRO A 507 -2.76 -18.67 16.48
CA PRO A 507 -1.32 -18.44 16.59
C PRO A 507 -0.83 -18.29 18.03
N TYR A 508 -1.57 -17.53 18.85
CA TYR A 508 -1.21 -17.28 20.25
C TYR A 508 -1.36 -18.54 21.11
N THR A 509 -2.39 -19.36 20.88
CA THR A 509 -2.56 -20.62 21.60
C THR A 509 -1.46 -21.64 21.25
N VAL A 510 -1.02 -21.70 19.99
CA VAL A 510 0.10 -22.57 19.59
C VAL A 510 1.41 -22.09 20.22
N ALA A 511 1.67 -20.78 20.23
CA ALA A 511 2.83 -20.20 20.91
C ALA A 511 2.81 -20.45 22.42
N TRP A 512 1.64 -20.31 23.03
CA TRP A 512 1.43 -20.60 24.45
C TRP A 512 1.64 -22.08 24.77
N LEU A 513 1.20 -23.00 23.91
CA LEU A 513 1.45 -24.44 24.09
C LEU A 513 2.94 -24.74 24.15
N TYR A 514 3.74 -24.16 23.24
CA TYR A 514 5.18 -24.29 23.26
C TYR A 514 5.76 -23.78 24.59
N LEU A 515 5.38 -22.57 24.99
CA LEU A 515 5.86 -21.93 26.21
C LEU A 515 5.53 -22.76 27.47
N SER A 516 4.27 -23.17 27.63
CA SER A 516 3.80 -23.89 28.81
C SER A 516 4.35 -25.30 28.95
N THR A 517 4.82 -25.89 27.85
CA THR A 517 5.46 -27.21 27.86
C THR A 517 6.97 -27.14 27.71
N GLU A 518 7.55 -25.93 27.74
CA GLU A 518 8.99 -25.70 27.51
C GLU A 518 9.52 -26.38 26.24
N GLY A 519 8.69 -26.43 25.18
CA GLY A 519 9.01 -27.07 23.92
C GLY A 519 9.02 -28.60 23.94
N GLN A 520 8.55 -29.25 25.02
CA GLN A 520 8.66 -30.69 25.20
C GLN A 520 7.57 -31.52 24.50
N ILE A 521 6.60 -30.91 23.82
CA ILE A 521 5.60 -31.67 23.04
C ILE A 521 6.30 -32.63 22.06
N ASN A 522 5.92 -33.91 22.12
CA ASN A 522 6.49 -34.96 21.29
C ASN A 522 6.02 -34.85 19.82
N LEU A 523 6.68 -33.98 19.06
CA LEU A 523 6.38 -33.75 17.64
C LEU A 523 6.53 -35.02 16.80
N HIS A 524 7.46 -35.92 17.14
CA HIS A 524 7.58 -37.20 16.45
C HIS A 524 6.34 -38.06 16.60
N LYS A 525 5.79 -38.16 17.82
CA LYS A 525 4.56 -38.91 18.10
C LYS A 525 3.39 -38.36 17.28
N ILE A 526 3.27 -37.04 17.17
CA ILE A 526 2.25 -36.36 16.35
C ILE A 526 2.45 -36.65 14.86
N TRP A 527 3.69 -36.57 14.36
CA TRP A 527 4.02 -36.97 13.00
C TRP A 527 3.69 -38.44 12.74
N ARG A 528 4.04 -39.36 13.63
CA ARG A 528 3.75 -40.79 13.45
C ARG A 528 2.25 -41.08 13.49
N GLY A 529 1.52 -40.42 14.38
CA GLY A 529 0.08 -40.53 14.52
C GLY A 529 -0.74 -39.75 13.49
N GLN A 530 -0.13 -38.83 12.73
CA GLN A 530 -0.79 -37.90 11.80
C GLN A 530 -2.01 -37.19 12.41
N GLY A 531 -1.95 -36.91 13.71
CA GLY A 531 -3.07 -36.42 14.50
C GLY A 531 -2.65 -36.12 15.93
N LEU A 532 -3.56 -35.53 16.69
CA LEU A 532 -3.37 -35.24 18.10
C LEU A 532 -4.00 -36.34 18.96
N SER A 533 -3.43 -36.58 20.15
CA SER A 533 -4.05 -37.38 21.19
C SER A 533 -5.33 -36.71 21.71
N GLU A 534 -6.18 -37.48 22.38
CA GLU A 534 -7.41 -36.96 23.01
C GLU A 534 -7.10 -35.97 24.14
N SER A 535 -6.08 -36.25 24.94
CA SER A 535 -5.55 -35.37 25.99
C SER A 535 -5.12 -34.01 25.43
N LEU A 536 -4.26 -34.02 24.41
CA LEU A 536 -3.77 -32.79 23.77
C LEU A 536 -4.89 -32.03 23.07
N THR A 537 -5.84 -32.73 22.45
CA THR A 537 -7.03 -32.12 21.81
C THR A 537 -7.90 -31.40 22.84
N THR A 538 -8.16 -32.04 23.97
CA THR A 538 -9.00 -31.49 25.05
C THR A 538 -8.36 -30.25 25.66
N MET A 539 -7.06 -30.31 25.95
CA MET A 539 -6.31 -29.19 26.48
C MET A 539 -6.26 -28.04 25.48
N LEU A 540 -5.93 -28.29 24.21
CA LEU A 540 -5.90 -27.24 23.17
C LEU A 540 -7.25 -26.54 23.03
N PHE A 541 -8.36 -27.29 23.07
CA PHE A 541 -9.70 -26.69 23.01
C PHE A 541 -9.97 -25.74 24.19
N ALA A 542 -9.58 -26.13 25.40
CA ALA A 542 -9.70 -25.28 26.57
C ALA A 542 -8.76 -24.06 26.48
N ALA A 543 -7.52 -24.23 26.03
CA ALA A 543 -6.55 -23.15 25.83
C ALA A 543 -7.05 -22.11 24.82
N LEU A 544 -7.65 -22.55 23.71
CA LEU A 544 -8.27 -21.65 22.73
C LEU A 544 -9.34 -20.74 23.37
N LYS A 545 -10.19 -21.27 24.27
CA LYS A 545 -11.21 -20.48 24.98
C LYS A 545 -10.59 -19.46 25.93
N LYS A 546 -9.57 -19.85 26.68
CA LYS A 546 -8.90 -18.95 27.64
C LYS A 546 -8.12 -17.85 26.91
N VAL A 547 -7.43 -18.17 25.81
CA VAL A 547 -6.73 -17.18 24.97
C VAL A 547 -7.72 -16.23 24.28
N ASP A 548 -8.87 -16.71 23.79
CA ASP A 548 -9.94 -15.84 23.26
C ASP A 548 -10.42 -14.84 24.31
N THR A 549 -10.67 -15.33 25.54
CA THR A 549 -11.09 -14.50 26.67
C THR A 549 -10.01 -13.48 27.05
N PHE A 550 -8.74 -13.90 27.10
CA PHE A 550 -7.60 -13.01 27.33
C PHE A 550 -7.53 -11.89 26.28
N MET A 551 -7.69 -12.21 24.99
CA MET A 551 -7.64 -11.23 23.90
C MET A 551 -8.73 -10.17 24.05
N ARG A 552 -9.94 -10.56 24.45
CA ARG A 552 -11.06 -9.65 24.68
C ARG A 552 -10.85 -8.76 25.90
N ASN A 553 -10.27 -9.29 26.96
CA ASN A 553 -10.12 -8.58 28.23
C ASN A 553 -8.91 -7.64 28.26
N THR A 554 -7.88 -7.88 27.46
CA THR A 554 -6.63 -7.11 27.50
C THR A 554 -6.49 -6.06 26.40
N ALA A 555 -7.37 -6.06 25.39
CA ALA A 555 -7.28 -5.15 24.26
C ALA A 555 -7.57 -3.68 24.67
N PRO A 556 -6.60 -2.76 24.57
CA PRO A 556 -6.83 -1.36 24.90
C PRO A 556 -7.89 -0.73 23.99
N GLY A 557 -8.93 -0.14 24.57
CA GLY A 557 -10.02 0.50 23.82
C GLY A 557 -10.85 -0.45 22.96
N GLY A 558 -10.80 -1.76 23.20
CA GLY A 558 -11.57 -2.76 22.46
C GLY A 558 -11.05 -3.07 21.04
N LEU A 559 -9.91 -2.52 20.63
CA LEU A 559 -9.30 -2.75 19.31
C LEU A 559 -8.44 -4.03 19.28
N ILE A 560 -9.09 -5.19 19.44
CA ILE A 560 -8.44 -6.50 19.56
C ILE A 560 -7.49 -6.79 18.38
N GLY A 561 -7.89 -6.43 17.16
CA GLY A 561 -7.09 -6.68 15.96
C GLY A 561 -5.78 -5.88 15.88
N GLU A 562 -5.74 -4.66 16.44
CA GLU A 562 -4.50 -3.90 16.53
C GLU A 562 -3.66 -4.32 17.73
N TRP A 563 -4.31 -4.75 18.82
CA TRP A 563 -3.63 -5.31 19.98
C TRP A 563 -2.86 -6.58 19.64
N ALA A 564 -3.50 -7.56 18.99
CA ALA A 564 -2.90 -8.84 18.65
C ALA A 564 -1.73 -8.76 17.64
N LYS A 565 -1.58 -7.62 16.94
CA LYS A 565 -0.44 -7.34 16.03
C LYS A 565 0.79 -6.78 16.74
N LYS A 566 0.68 -6.43 18.03
CA LYS A 566 1.79 -5.91 18.85
C LYS A 566 2.43 -7.04 19.64
N GLU A 567 3.74 -6.97 19.79
CA GLU A 567 4.51 -7.88 20.63
C GLU A 567 4.09 -7.78 22.11
N ASP A 568 3.71 -6.58 22.56
CA ASP A 568 3.15 -6.33 23.90
C ASP A 568 1.99 -7.27 24.27
N CYS A 569 1.18 -7.69 23.30
CA CYS A 569 0.10 -8.64 23.52
C CYS A 569 0.63 -10.02 23.89
N TRP A 570 1.71 -10.44 23.24
CA TRP A 570 2.41 -11.68 23.55
C TRP A 570 3.10 -11.60 24.91
N GLU A 571 3.82 -10.51 25.18
CA GLU A 571 4.43 -10.27 26.50
C GLU A 571 3.38 -10.35 27.62
N LYS A 572 2.20 -9.77 27.42
CA LYS A 572 1.12 -9.83 28.39
C LYS A 572 0.55 -11.25 28.56
N LEU A 573 0.47 -12.04 27.49
CA LEU A 573 0.01 -13.43 27.57
C LEU A 573 1.01 -14.29 28.35
N LYS A 574 2.32 -14.08 28.18
CA LYS A 574 3.36 -14.78 28.95
C LYS A 574 3.24 -14.55 30.47
N GLU A 575 2.80 -13.36 30.87
CA GLU A 575 2.55 -13.01 32.27
C GLU A 575 1.20 -13.54 32.80
N THR A 576 0.34 -14.07 31.94
CA THR A 576 -1.01 -14.49 32.33
C THR A 576 -1.01 -15.99 32.64
N ASP A 577 -1.32 -16.33 33.90
CA ASP A 577 -1.60 -17.71 34.25
C ASP A 577 -2.95 -18.13 33.67
N LEU A 578 -2.92 -19.07 32.73
CA LEU A 578 -4.13 -19.63 32.14
C LEU A 578 -4.68 -20.80 32.96
N ASP A 579 -4.09 -21.17 34.11
CA ASP A 579 -4.60 -22.20 35.03
C ASP A 579 -4.87 -23.53 34.32
N PHE A 580 -3.81 -24.21 33.88
CA PHE A 580 -3.88 -25.51 33.21
C PHE A 580 -3.10 -26.57 33.95
N ASP A 581 -3.74 -27.72 34.17
CA ASP A 581 -3.07 -28.92 34.65
C ASP A 581 -2.33 -29.61 33.49
N LEU A 582 -1.01 -29.41 33.46
CA LEU A 582 -0.12 -30.01 32.46
C LEU A 582 0.16 -31.50 32.72
N ALA A 583 -0.18 -32.04 33.90
CA ALA A 583 0.03 -33.45 34.20
C ALA A 583 -0.73 -34.37 33.23
N ALA A 584 -1.89 -33.92 32.74
CA ALA A 584 -2.68 -34.64 31.74
C ALA A 584 -1.96 -34.82 30.38
N LEU A 585 -0.88 -34.07 30.13
CA LEU A 585 -0.09 -34.14 28.90
C LEU A 585 1.17 -34.99 29.03
N GLU A 586 1.45 -35.60 30.18
CA GLU A 586 2.70 -36.34 30.42
C GLU A 586 3.02 -37.36 29.30
N SER A 587 2.00 -38.07 28.81
CA SER A 587 2.16 -39.04 27.71
C SER A 587 2.44 -38.41 26.33
N ASP A 588 2.20 -37.11 26.17
CA ASP A 588 2.39 -36.34 24.95
C ASP A 588 3.67 -35.50 24.96
N LEU A 589 4.42 -35.50 26.07
CA LEU A 589 5.73 -34.89 26.18
C LEU A 589 6.84 -35.87 25.80
N TYR A 590 7.97 -35.36 25.34
CA TYR A 590 9.19 -36.14 25.21
C TYR A 590 9.72 -36.51 26.59
N THR A 591 10.14 -37.76 26.74
CA THR A 591 11.12 -38.09 27.78
C THR A 591 12.48 -37.50 27.40
N LYS A 592 13.34 -37.23 28.39
CA LYS A 592 14.72 -36.75 28.15
C LYS A 592 15.51 -37.66 27.20
N SER A 593 15.24 -38.97 27.25
CA SER A 593 15.89 -39.95 26.37
C SER A 593 15.42 -39.82 24.92
N GLU A 594 14.10 -39.70 24.69
CA GLU A 594 13.55 -39.57 23.35
C GLU A 594 13.97 -38.25 22.67
N LEU A 595 13.99 -37.15 23.44
CA LEU A 595 14.44 -35.86 22.96
C LEU A 595 15.90 -35.95 22.47
N LYS A 596 16.79 -36.52 23.29
CA LYS A 596 18.21 -36.71 22.96
C LYS A 596 18.43 -37.70 21.81
N GLU A 597 17.55 -38.68 21.64
CA GLU A 597 17.67 -39.65 20.56
C GLU A 597 17.22 -39.09 19.21
N ARG A 598 16.15 -38.30 19.18
CA ARG A 598 15.59 -37.71 17.97
C ARG A 598 16.50 -36.64 17.40
N TYR A 599 16.93 -35.73 18.26
CA TYR A 599 17.81 -34.63 17.90
C TYR A 599 19.25 -35.13 18.15
N LYS A 600 19.91 -35.69 17.12
CA LYS A 600 21.33 -36.07 17.14
C LYS A 600 22.12 -35.22 16.13
N GLY A 601 23.19 -34.57 16.59
CA GLY A 601 24.02 -33.65 15.81
C GLY A 601 24.37 -32.40 16.62
N GLU A 602 25.35 -31.60 16.19
CA GLU A 602 25.76 -30.38 16.91
C GLU A 602 24.57 -29.42 17.13
N ALA A 603 23.72 -29.17 16.12
CA ALA A 603 22.53 -28.31 16.24
C ALA A 603 21.43 -28.83 17.18
N ALA A 604 21.38 -30.16 17.36
CA ALA A 604 20.41 -30.83 18.22
C ALA A 604 20.82 -30.84 19.69
N ILE A 605 22.12 -30.94 19.95
CA ILE A 605 22.70 -30.71 21.28
C ILE A 605 22.44 -29.25 21.67
N GLU A 606 22.57 -28.30 20.74
CA GLU A 606 22.29 -26.89 21.01
C GLU A 606 20.83 -26.60 21.39
N GLU A 607 19.82 -27.24 20.79
CA GLU A 607 18.40 -26.99 21.13
C GLU A 607 18.00 -27.65 22.47
N VAL A 608 18.47 -28.88 22.72
CA VAL A 608 18.28 -29.56 24.01
C VAL A 608 19.02 -28.84 25.13
N ASP A 609 20.26 -28.41 24.88
CA ASP A 609 21.05 -27.60 25.81
C ASP A 609 20.44 -26.21 25.97
N ARG A 610 19.91 -25.58 24.92
CA ARG A 610 19.23 -24.28 25.00
C ARG A 610 18.01 -24.36 25.89
N ILE A 611 17.15 -25.37 25.73
CA ILE A 611 15.97 -25.57 26.58
C ILE A 611 16.43 -25.78 28.04
N SER A 612 17.40 -26.67 28.28
CA SER A 612 17.97 -26.93 29.62
C SER A 612 18.61 -25.69 30.26
N MET A 613 19.43 -24.95 29.51
CA MET A 613 20.11 -23.73 29.92
C MET A 613 19.09 -22.62 30.21
N PHE A 614 18.08 -22.47 29.37
CA PHE A 614 17.03 -21.46 29.54
C PHE A 614 16.26 -21.68 30.85
N THR A 615 15.78 -22.91 31.10
CA THR A 615 15.08 -23.25 32.34
C THR A 615 15.97 -23.05 33.58
N LYS A 616 17.25 -23.44 33.50
CA LYS A 616 18.22 -23.28 34.61
C LYS A 616 18.58 -21.82 34.89
N ILE A 617 18.82 -21.01 33.86
CA ILE A 617 19.32 -19.64 33.99
C ILE A 617 18.20 -18.64 34.27
N GLN A 618 17.00 -18.82 33.70
CA GLN A 618 15.85 -17.97 34.04
C GLN A 618 15.38 -18.15 35.49
N GLY A 619 15.63 -19.30 36.10
CA GLY A 619 15.33 -19.54 37.52
C GLY A 619 16.22 -18.76 38.51
N ILE A 620 17.34 -18.16 38.05
CA ILE A 620 18.28 -17.43 38.92
C ILE A 620 17.98 -15.93 38.87
N THR A 621 17.66 -15.34 40.03
CA THR A 621 17.40 -13.89 40.13
C THR A 621 18.66 -13.06 39.91
N ALA A 622 18.49 -11.77 39.61
CA ALA A 622 19.61 -10.82 39.50
C ALA A 622 20.47 -10.79 40.78
N GLU A 623 19.83 -10.87 41.95
CA GLU A 623 20.51 -10.99 43.25
C GLU A 623 21.25 -12.32 43.39
N GLY A 624 20.68 -13.43 42.88
CA GLY A 624 21.34 -14.73 42.83
C GLY A 624 22.64 -14.69 42.02
N TRP A 625 22.64 -14.03 40.87
CA TRP A 625 23.85 -13.82 40.06
C TRP A 625 24.91 -12.98 40.78
N LEU A 626 24.51 -11.95 41.52
CA LEU A 626 25.45 -11.15 42.32
C LEU A 626 26.06 -11.95 43.48
N LYS A 627 25.29 -12.85 44.11
CA LYS A 627 25.82 -13.77 45.14
C LYS A 627 26.83 -14.75 44.56
N ILE A 628 26.59 -15.24 43.35
CA ILE A 628 27.53 -16.09 42.60
C ILE A 628 28.84 -15.34 42.34
N ASP A 629 28.78 -14.10 41.84
CA ASP A 629 29.97 -13.26 41.63
C ASP A 629 30.76 -13.03 42.93
N GLN A 630 30.08 -12.65 44.02
CA GLN A 630 30.73 -12.43 45.32
C GLN A 630 31.43 -13.69 45.85
N SER A 631 30.74 -14.83 45.80
CA SER A 631 31.24 -16.11 46.30
C SER A 631 32.42 -16.60 45.44
N GLY A 632 32.32 -16.49 44.12
CA GLY A 632 33.38 -16.94 43.21
C GLY A 632 34.64 -16.09 43.28
N ARG A 633 34.52 -14.77 43.51
CA ARG A 633 35.69 -13.91 43.77
C ARG A 633 36.35 -14.25 45.10
N ALA A 634 35.57 -14.53 46.15
CA ALA A 634 36.09 -14.92 47.46
C ALA A 634 36.86 -16.26 47.41
N LEU A 635 36.41 -17.20 46.57
CA LEU A 635 37.05 -18.50 46.34
C LEU A 635 38.19 -18.45 45.32
N GLY A 636 38.39 -17.34 44.62
CA GLY A 636 39.41 -17.21 43.57
C GLY A 636 39.13 -18.02 42.30
N ILE A 637 37.87 -18.45 42.10
CA ILE A 637 37.44 -19.30 40.97
C ILE A 637 36.78 -18.52 39.84
N ILE A 638 36.52 -17.21 40.02
CA ILE A 638 35.99 -16.30 39.01
C ILE A 638 37.03 -15.21 38.66
N ASP A 639 37.28 -15.00 37.37
CA ASP A 639 38.14 -13.91 36.87
C ASP A 639 37.37 -12.61 36.58
N ALA A 640 38.10 -11.53 36.26
CA ALA A 640 37.52 -10.21 36.00
C ALA A 640 36.57 -10.18 34.78
N LEU A 641 36.78 -11.02 33.77
CA LEU A 641 35.95 -11.09 32.56
C LEU A 641 34.63 -11.82 32.83
N GLN A 642 34.69 -12.93 33.56
CA GLN A 642 33.53 -13.68 34.04
C GLN A 642 32.68 -12.81 34.97
N SER A 643 33.32 -12.08 35.87
CA SER A 643 32.67 -11.14 36.76
C SER A 643 31.94 -10.01 36.02
N SER A 644 32.59 -9.40 35.02
CA SER A 644 31.96 -8.39 34.17
C SER A 644 30.77 -8.95 33.39
N PHE A 645 30.84 -10.21 32.98
CA PHE A 645 29.75 -10.90 32.31
C PHE A 645 28.56 -11.18 33.25
N ILE A 646 28.82 -11.63 34.49
CA ILE A 646 27.77 -11.83 35.52
C ILE A 646 27.02 -10.53 35.78
N TRP A 647 27.73 -9.41 35.86
CA TRP A 647 27.11 -8.10 36.03
C TRP A 647 26.23 -7.70 34.83
N LYS A 648 26.68 -8.00 33.61
CA LYS A 648 25.92 -7.77 32.37
C LYS A 648 24.62 -8.57 32.34
N ILE A 649 24.65 -9.87 32.67
CA ILE A 649 23.45 -10.71 32.67
C ILE A 649 22.51 -10.36 33.82
N SER A 650 23.03 -10.02 35.00
CA SER A 650 22.22 -9.56 36.14
C SER A 650 21.41 -8.31 35.76
N ARG A 651 22.03 -7.34 35.09
CA ARG A 651 21.31 -6.15 34.56
C ARG A 651 20.30 -6.47 33.47
N LYS A 652 20.57 -7.44 32.60
CA LYS A 652 19.59 -7.88 31.60
C LYS A 652 18.37 -8.51 32.27
N ILE A 653 18.59 -9.35 33.28
CA ILE A 653 17.53 -9.98 34.07
C ILE A 653 16.71 -8.92 34.83
N GLU A 654 17.34 -7.94 35.48
CA GLU A 654 16.64 -6.80 36.11
C GLU A 654 15.77 -6.01 35.11
N ARG A 655 16.25 -5.88 33.87
CA ARG A 655 15.56 -5.18 32.78
C ARG A 655 14.59 -6.05 31.99
N LYS A 656 14.36 -7.30 32.42
CA LYS A 656 13.52 -8.29 31.73
C LYS A 656 13.90 -8.50 30.25
N GLN A 657 15.18 -8.42 29.92
CA GLN A 657 15.70 -8.63 28.56
C GLN A 657 16.12 -10.08 28.35
N GLU A 658 15.78 -10.66 27.20
CA GLU A 658 16.18 -12.02 26.86
C GLU A 658 17.70 -12.18 26.69
N LEU A 659 18.19 -13.34 27.10
CA LEU A 659 19.57 -13.77 26.90
C LEU A 659 19.68 -14.49 25.56
N SER A 660 20.65 -14.08 24.75
CA SER A 660 20.98 -14.80 23.52
C SER A 660 21.55 -16.19 23.85
N TYR A 661 21.51 -17.13 22.90
CA TYR A 661 22.10 -18.47 23.08
C TYR A 661 23.58 -18.42 23.52
N LYS A 662 24.37 -17.51 22.95
CA LYS A 662 25.77 -17.28 23.36
C LYS A 662 25.90 -16.82 24.81
N GLU A 663 24.93 -16.05 25.31
CA GLU A 663 24.90 -15.60 26.70
C GLU A 663 24.42 -16.73 27.62
N LEU A 664 23.46 -17.56 27.20
CA LEU A 664 23.04 -18.75 27.95
C LEU A 664 24.20 -19.73 28.14
N LYS A 665 24.92 -20.05 27.06
CA LYS A 665 26.08 -20.95 27.10
C LYS A 665 27.17 -20.46 28.06
N ARG A 666 27.52 -19.18 27.98
CA ARG A 666 28.54 -18.56 28.84
C ARG A 666 28.10 -18.46 30.31
N ALA A 667 26.81 -18.27 30.57
CA ALA A 667 26.26 -18.29 31.92
C ALA A 667 26.30 -19.70 32.52
N GLU A 668 26.02 -20.74 31.73
CA GLU A 668 26.15 -22.13 32.18
C GLU A 668 27.61 -22.51 32.49
N GLU A 669 28.57 -22.09 31.66
CA GLU A 669 30.00 -22.28 31.91
C GLU A 669 30.41 -21.76 33.29
N ILE A 670 29.92 -20.56 33.67
CA ILE A 670 30.19 -19.97 34.99
C ILE A 670 29.56 -20.79 36.12
N LEU A 671 28.32 -21.26 35.96
CA LEU A 671 27.65 -22.09 36.98
C LEU A 671 28.37 -23.43 37.19
N ASN A 672 28.93 -24.01 36.13
CA ASN A 672 29.64 -25.28 36.21
C ASN A 672 30.99 -25.17 36.94
N ILE A 673 31.58 -23.97 37.05
CA ILE A 673 32.78 -23.75 37.87
C ILE A 673 32.46 -24.01 39.36
N PHE A 674 31.27 -23.64 39.82
CA PHE A 674 30.82 -23.87 41.21
C PHE A 674 30.42 -25.32 41.49
N GLY A 675 30.04 -26.09 40.46
CA GLY A 675 29.70 -27.50 40.63
C GLY A 675 30.91 -28.43 40.80
N ASN A 676 32.12 -27.92 40.52
CA ASN A 676 33.39 -28.66 40.55
C ASN A 676 34.29 -28.27 41.75
N VAL A 677 33.77 -27.47 42.67
CA VAL A 677 34.40 -26.97 43.90
C VAL A 677 33.56 -27.46 45.07
#